data_AF-A0A8T7FFT5-F1
#
_entry.id   AF-A0A8T7FFT5-F1
#
_cell.length_a   1.000
_cell.length_b   1.000
_cell.length_c   1.000
_cell.angle_alpha   90.00
_cell.angle_beta   90.00
_cell.angle_gamma   90.00
#
_symmetry.space_group_name_H-M   'P 1'
#
loop_
_entity.id
_entity.type
_entity.pdbx_description
1 polymer ?
#
loop_
_entity_poly.entity_id
_entity_poly.type
_entity_poly.pdbx_seq_one_letter_code
_entity_poly.pdbx_strand_id
1 'polypeptide(L)'
;MSDISFLATRRAPMLVNRASQLKTIQEAIYRPDASCNILFIRGQGGMGKSRLSEEILWRGGNVHSREVRGPIPASHPEWDWTNHGQAVIGDLIDVSAPRLHARAPFMRAIRDALVWPGSNMNFTRYDSAYDRFQGKRFYMGDFQRIQEIGQEIENEFLNDYLENSKLSRIVLVFDTVEKLYPIGGTELLLEEGLLRPEDMQFYTYQWLLKQIREGGFPNTTLILVGRNNEGKSFFDAIDRAASSQPDCKLTPMADIDSFQLEDTRTYFQAIIEAEKDHPEQGQIVATMKNIVKDDERLETLWIYTGGQPVRLALYTDLIIEDSAIPDRLQESPEQARKSQQIEGDIKRAQKEIESGFIRLLFARPNLRAEILKALVRAPRGLNTEQLHYCFHSDPNEPPKAWLERKAKDSELLRKNEQIEKELDTLRNLTIVKIRPDGRLGLQDEIYRIYTNALAGDERGRKMEQDARQKLYAKLESWAQHQYQEKLEELTEIQANAERQLHFERPSLALEVRLPIQPKRQLLEHITLRIEIQQWELEDLHYSLLQDFTTNFNNELFELADQKWTANDEDADAVIRAELWQLLEDPAYALKEFGKIEEWESLKKRNEEPLHAFKRFALQNDASDWIKRFDLRKDFSRAIEFAEKLEDAIKQWSREKVDDANFFIPSWQNTLTRSERALWRDYARILAGIDVDSTLEKMGKQVQELEKLLQAPQSEMVFPDRNETGFKDHPAETKLRRIASIYYNYLGYGYANQGNSSQARDAYGRALLHMREEKSPDREATTRNNLARVLSDRGHTRGRRLCLDALELRKKQGAEVPIAYSYNTLALIDNDHSRPDLAWIEAAIATAYFDLAEDQRGLGLSLLQLSEALRRLAKRKSEPYHLRGDTPEIVLETAKRAIDQAIDIFTRGDASHEKIRRVEAWIEKACLERDLIQFIQNNPKQKQRHNDDALYYLDQAVNLAKELNNFRLELDARVDIAWTHYHFRKYEQAESILTEIEKKLPADCQIKKGNSLPSAERDDLYVYYQLSKMHGLRGRMALDQFNEFTNSLKNTESDKEKRHAIIRQDSKAKQLLQKVADAFVLALAYAQLLSPRSSALTIIYDSCYEHIKSFNPSELEGLHKFVVEAREKFGVSKIKIADFGDLSEFLIHTFGLSNKG
;
A
#
# COMPACT_ATOMS: atom_id res chain seq x y z
N MET A 1 37.21 30.36 -26.55
CA MET A 1 37.60 29.03 -26.02
C MET A 1 36.80 28.03 -26.83
N SER A 2 37.46 27.16 -27.60
CA SER A 2 36.80 26.37 -28.65
C SER A 2 35.73 25.46 -28.07
N ASP A 3 34.48 25.66 -28.51
CA ASP A 3 33.41 24.70 -28.29
C ASP A 3 33.84 23.36 -28.92
N ILE A 4 33.96 22.33 -28.10
CA ILE A 4 34.14 20.95 -28.57
C ILE A 4 32.93 20.61 -29.42
N SER A 5 33.16 20.15 -30.64
CA SER A 5 32.07 19.86 -31.58
C SER A 5 31.40 18.51 -31.30
N PHE A 6 32.15 17.56 -30.68
CA PHE A 6 31.73 16.16 -30.47
C PHE A 6 31.17 15.54 -31.76
N LEU A 7 31.88 15.74 -32.86
CA LEU A 7 31.42 15.41 -34.20
C LEU A 7 31.21 13.91 -34.40
N ALA A 8 32.16 13.07 -33.96
CA ALA A 8 32.11 11.63 -34.19
C ALA A 8 31.07 10.95 -33.30
N THR A 9 30.69 11.58 -32.18
CA THR A 9 29.57 11.17 -31.34
C THR A 9 28.22 11.73 -31.78
N ARG A 10 28.13 12.56 -32.83
CA ARG A 10 26.84 12.87 -33.44
C ARG A 10 26.18 11.63 -34.03
N ARG A 11 24.86 11.58 -33.98
CA ARG A 11 24.08 10.48 -34.55
C ARG A 11 24.28 10.44 -36.06
N ALA A 12 24.87 9.35 -36.57
CA ALA A 12 24.98 9.14 -38.01
C ALA A 12 23.58 9.21 -38.65
N PRO A 13 23.40 10.00 -39.73
CA PRO A 13 22.09 10.21 -40.35
C PRO A 13 21.53 8.92 -40.95
N MET A 14 22.43 8.05 -41.40
CA MET A 14 22.12 6.75 -42.01
C MET A 14 22.62 5.62 -41.13
N LEU A 15 21.85 4.53 -41.07
CA LEU A 15 22.23 3.31 -40.37
C LEU A 15 23.25 2.52 -41.21
N VAL A 16 24.38 2.12 -40.60
CA VAL A 16 25.49 1.43 -41.28
C VAL A 16 25.53 -0.05 -40.94
N ASN A 17 25.78 -0.90 -41.93
CA ASN A 17 25.83 -2.36 -41.84
C ASN A 17 24.62 -3.01 -41.13
N ARG A 18 23.40 -2.58 -41.48
CA ARG A 18 22.15 -3.17 -40.94
C ARG A 18 21.11 -3.47 -42.01
N ALA A 19 21.50 -3.48 -43.29
CA ALA A 19 20.56 -3.63 -44.41
C ALA A 19 19.85 -4.99 -44.41
N SER A 20 20.55 -6.08 -44.07
CA SER A 20 19.94 -7.41 -43.98
C SER A 20 18.95 -7.49 -42.82
N GLN A 21 19.28 -6.97 -41.64
CA GLN A 21 18.38 -6.92 -40.49
C GLN A 21 17.14 -6.05 -40.79
N LEU A 22 17.32 -4.86 -41.37
CA LEU A 22 16.22 -3.99 -41.78
C LEU A 22 15.29 -4.67 -42.78
N LYS A 23 15.83 -5.43 -43.74
CA LYS A 23 15.04 -6.21 -44.69
C LYS A 23 14.24 -7.31 -43.98
N THR A 24 14.87 -8.08 -43.10
CA THR A 24 14.18 -9.11 -42.29
C THR A 24 13.06 -8.49 -41.45
N ILE A 25 13.30 -7.33 -40.84
CA ILE A 25 12.29 -6.62 -40.04
C ILE A 25 11.14 -6.12 -40.91
N GLN A 26 11.43 -5.52 -42.07
CA GLN A 26 10.41 -5.08 -43.02
C GLN A 26 9.54 -6.26 -43.48
N GLU A 27 10.17 -7.38 -43.87
CA GLU A 27 9.47 -8.60 -44.27
C GLU A 27 8.65 -9.20 -43.12
N ALA A 28 9.16 -9.12 -41.88
CA ALA A 28 8.45 -9.57 -40.69
C ALA A 28 7.21 -8.72 -40.40
N ILE A 29 7.33 -7.40 -40.55
CA ILE A 29 6.21 -6.46 -40.41
C ILE A 29 5.18 -6.77 -41.49
N TYR A 30 5.51 -6.76 -42.78
CA TYR A 30 4.50 -6.88 -43.85
C TYR A 30 4.17 -8.33 -44.25
N ARG A 31 4.43 -9.30 -43.37
CA ARG A 31 4.18 -10.72 -43.63
C ARG A 31 2.68 -11.07 -43.58
N PRO A 32 2.08 -11.63 -44.64
CA PRO A 32 0.63 -11.86 -44.70
C PRO A 32 0.15 -13.15 -44.01
N ASP A 33 1.04 -14.09 -43.66
CA ASP A 33 0.70 -15.47 -43.27
C ASP A 33 0.78 -15.76 -41.74
N ALA A 34 1.23 -14.80 -40.94
CA ALA A 34 1.37 -14.96 -39.49
C ALA A 34 0.47 -13.97 -38.75
N SER A 35 -0.38 -14.48 -37.84
CA SER A 35 -1.22 -13.63 -36.99
C SER A 35 -0.34 -12.86 -36.00
N CYS A 36 0.57 -13.52 -35.29
CA CYS A 36 1.57 -12.86 -34.46
C CYS A 36 2.97 -13.17 -34.97
N ASN A 37 3.83 -12.16 -35.07
CA ASN A 37 5.23 -12.33 -35.45
C ASN A 37 6.13 -11.70 -34.38
N ILE A 38 7.07 -12.47 -33.86
CA ILE A 38 8.02 -12.02 -32.84
C ILE A 38 9.40 -11.94 -33.47
N LEU A 39 10.14 -10.87 -33.19
CA LEU A 39 11.50 -10.66 -33.67
C LEU A 39 12.39 -10.18 -32.52
N PHE A 40 13.52 -10.86 -32.33
CA PHE A 40 14.50 -10.49 -31.31
C PHE A 40 15.61 -9.64 -31.92
N ILE A 41 15.79 -8.42 -31.42
CA ILE A 41 16.96 -7.59 -31.71
C ILE A 41 17.96 -7.77 -30.57
N ARG A 42 18.87 -8.72 -30.72
CA ARG A 42 19.89 -9.08 -29.71
C ARG A 42 21.26 -8.57 -30.11
N GLY A 43 22.11 -8.30 -29.13
CA GLY A 43 23.51 -7.93 -29.35
C GLY A 43 24.16 -7.40 -28.08
N GLN A 44 25.48 -7.32 -28.06
CA GLN A 44 26.21 -6.78 -26.90
C GLN A 44 25.89 -5.28 -26.65
N GLY A 45 26.32 -4.76 -25.49
CA GLY A 45 26.23 -3.32 -25.19
C GLY A 45 26.89 -2.47 -26.28
N GLY A 46 26.35 -1.27 -26.55
CA GLY A 46 26.95 -0.34 -27.52
C GLY A 46 26.95 -0.73 -29.01
N MET A 47 26.28 -1.82 -29.40
CA MET A 47 26.23 -2.32 -30.80
C MET A 47 25.24 -1.59 -31.73
N GLY A 48 24.54 -0.55 -31.24
CA GLY A 48 23.57 0.23 -32.02
C GLY A 48 22.16 -0.37 -32.08
N LYS A 49 21.75 -1.17 -31.08
CA LYS A 49 20.40 -1.79 -31.01
C LYS A 49 19.29 -0.73 -30.97
N SER A 50 19.33 0.19 -30.01
CA SER A 50 18.34 1.26 -29.89
C SER A 50 18.32 2.17 -31.13
N ARG A 51 19.48 2.36 -31.79
CA ARG A 51 19.56 3.09 -33.07
C ARG A 51 18.84 2.36 -34.20
N LEU A 52 18.93 1.02 -34.26
CA LEU A 52 18.14 0.23 -35.20
C LEU A 52 16.64 0.37 -34.88
N SER A 53 16.24 0.35 -33.60
CA SER A 53 14.84 0.58 -33.20
C SER A 53 14.33 1.94 -33.69
N GLU A 54 15.06 3.02 -33.45
CA GLU A 54 14.73 4.36 -33.96
C GLU A 54 14.60 4.41 -35.48
N GLU A 55 15.45 3.65 -36.20
CA GLU A 55 15.38 3.56 -37.66
C GLU A 55 14.13 2.83 -38.14
N ILE A 56 13.69 1.77 -37.43
CA ILE A 56 12.43 1.05 -37.70
C ILE A 56 11.24 2.00 -37.54
N LEU A 57 11.17 2.73 -36.42
CA LEU A 57 10.11 3.69 -36.14
C LEU A 57 10.04 4.77 -37.23
N TRP A 58 11.20 5.35 -37.56
CA TRP A 58 11.29 6.39 -38.58
C TRP A 58 10.86 5.88 -39.96
N ARG A 59 11.44 4.77 -40.44
CA ARG A 59 11.14 4.22 -41.78
C ARG A 59 9.70 3.76 -41.92
N GLY A 60 9.12 3.19 -40.87
CA GLY A 60 7.73 2.76 -40.88
C GLY A 60 6.70 3.83 -40.53
N GLY A 61 7.11 5.11 -40.48
CA GLY A 61 6.18 6.23 -40.48
C GLY A 61 5.60 6.62 -39.12
N ASN A 62 6.25 6.25 -38.02
CA ASN A 62 5.86 6.73 -36.68
C ASN A 62 5.94 8.27 -36.60
N VAL A 63 4.88 8.92 -36.11
CA VAL A 63 4.72 10.39 -36.18
C VAL A 63 5.75 11.12 -35.31
N HIS A 64 5.93 10.74 -34.05
CA HIS A 64 6.92 11.39 -33.19
C HIS A 64 8.33 11.23 -33.74
N SER A 65 8.67 10.06 -34.28
CA SER A 65 9.95 9.85 -34.94
C SER A 65 10.14 10.75 -36.19
N ARG A 66 9.07 10.98 -36.96
CA ARG A 66 9.07 11.91 -38.11
C ARG A 66 9.19 13.38 -37.69
N GLU A 67 8.59 13.77 -36.57
CA GLU A 67 8.72 15.12 -36.02
C GLU A 67 10.15 15.39 -35.56
N VAL A 68 10.78 14.41 -34.90
CA VAL A 68 12.15 14.54 -34.38
C VAL A 68 13.20 14.44 -35.50
N ARG A 69 13.06 13.49 -36.44
CA ARG A 69 14.08 13.23 -37.48
C ARG A 69 13.80 13.86 -38.84
N GLY A 70 12.61 14.42 -39.03
CA GLY A 70 12.15 14.89 -40.33
C GLY A 70 11.62 13.79 -41.26
N PRO A 71 11.14 14.17 -42.47
CA PRO A 71 10.59 13.23 -43.46
C PRO A 71 11.67 12.32 -44.07
N ILE A 72 11.27 11.23 -44.74
CA ILE A 72 12.19 10.46 -45.59
C ILE A 72 12.72 11.37 -46.70
N PRO A 73 14.05 11.41 -46.93
CA PRO A 73 14.62 12.14 -48.06
C PRO A 73 14.04 11.66 -49.39
N ALA A 74 13.66 12.59 -50.27
CA ALA A 74 13.15 12.25 -51.60
C ALA A 74 14.14 11.47 -52.47
N SER A 75 15.44 11.50 -52.13
CA SER A 75 16.50 10.71 -52.78
C SER A 75 16.50 9.23 -52.38
N HIS A 76 15.79 8.85 -51.30
CA HIS A 76 15.72 7.49 -50.77
C HIS A 76 14.27 7.04 -50.53
N PRO A 77 13.41 7.03 -51.56
CA PRO A 77 12.01 6.63 -51.41
C PRO A 77 11.86 5.18 -50.91
N GLU A 78 12.84 4.32 -51.13
CA GLU A 78 12.87 2.95 -50.66
C GLU A 78 12.99 2.80 -49.13
N TRP A 79 13.29 3.89 -48.40
CA TRP A 79 13.29 3.89 -46.94
C TRP A 79 11.91 4.18 -46.34
N ASP A 80 10.94 4.60 -47.16
CA ASP A 80 9.57 4.79 -46.70
C ASP A 80 8.80 3.48 -46.76
N TRP A 81 8.70 2.83 -45.60
CA TRP A 81 8.04 1.53 -45.49
C TRP A 81 6.51 1.64 -45.53
N THR A 82 5.94 2.84 -45.43
CA THR A 82 4.48 3.05 -45.42
C THR A 82 3.81 2.62 -46.73
N ASN A 83 4.59 2.48 -47.81
CA ASN A 83 4.11 2.02 -49.12
C ASN A 83 3.96 0.49 -49.23
N HIS A 84 4.45 -0.28 -48.24
CA HIS A 84 4.48 -1.75 -48.30
C HIS A 84 3.24 -2.43 -47.71
N GLY A 85 2.37 -1.69 -47.02
CA GLY A 85 1.13 -2.21 -46.45
C GLY A 85 0.58 -1.32 -45.33
N GLN A 86 -0.59 -1.68 -44.80
CA GLN A 86 -1.20 -0.96 -43.69
C GLN A 86 -0.70 -1.52 -42.35
N ALA A 87 0.32 -0.86 -41.79
CA ALA A 87 0.82 -1.11 -40.45
C ALA A 87 0.82 0.18 -39.62
N VAL A 88 0.55 0.06 -38.33
CA VAL A 88 0.65 1.15 -37.35
C VAL A 88 1.80 0.83 -36.42
N ILE A 89 2.84 1.66 -36.47
CA ILE A 89 4.05 1.50 -35.66
C ILE A 89 3.97 2.41 -34.45
N GLY A 90 3.83 1.79 -33.29
CA GLY A 90 3.77 2.51 -32.01
C GLY A 90 5.10 3.16 -31.63
N ASP A 91 5.02 4.11 -30.70
CA ASP A 91 6.20 4.69 -30.06
C ASP A 91 7.01 3.63 -29.32
N LEU A 92 8.30 3.92 -29.12
CA LEU A 92 9.22 3.02 -28.42
C LEU A 92 8.85 2.94 -26.94
N ILE A 93 8.69 1.72 -26.42
CA ILE A 93 8.43 1.49 -25.00
C ILE A 93 9.73 1.00 -24.33
N ASP A 94 10.36 1.87 -23.53
CA ASP A 94 11.56 1.52 -22.75
C ASP A 94 11.15 0.83 -21.43
N VAL A 95 11.22 -0.49 -21.41
CA VAL A 95 10.76 -1.33 -20.28
C VAL A 95 11.77 -1.37 -19.13
N SER A 96 12.86 -0.60 -19.22
CA SER A 96 13.73 -0.33 -18.08
C SER A 96 13.00 0.44 -16.97
N ALA A 97 11.93 1.18 -17.31
CA ALA A 97 11.15 1.92 -16.33
C ALA A 97 10.43 0.96 -15.36
N PRO A 98 10.72 1.00 -14.04
CA PRO A 98 10.14 0.08 -13.06
C PRO A 98 8.61 0.05 -13.06
N ARG A 99 7.96 1.20 -13.31
CA ARG A 99 6.49 1.28 -13.41
C ARG A 99 5.89 0.33 -14.44
N LEU A 100 6.62 0.02 -15.51
CA LEU A 100 6.16 -0.86 -16.59
C LEU A 100 6.28 -2.34 -16.24
N HIS A 101 6.74 -2.68 -15.04
CA HIS A 101 6.80 -4.07 -14.54
C HIS A 101 5.46 -4.52 -13.94
N ALA A 102 4.53 -3.60 -13.72
CA ALA A 102 3.14 -3.88 -13.41
C ALA A 102 2.26 -3.85 -14.68
N ARG A 103 1.30 -4.78 -14.75
CA ARG A 103 0.43 -5.03 -15.92
C ARG A 103 -0.36 -3.79 -16.34
N ALA A 104 -1.01 -3.10 -15.40
CA ALA A 104 -1.90 -1.98 -15.74
C ALA A 104 -1.13 -0.77 -16.35
N PRO A 105 -0.02 -0.29 -15.75
CA PRO A 105 0.82 0.72 -16.40
C PRO A 105 1.39 0.27 -17.75
N PHE A 106 1.69 -1.02 -17.93
CA PHE A 106 2.20 -1.54 -19.19
C PHE A 106 1.15 -1.53 -20.32
N MET A 107 -0.08 -1.97 -20.05
CA MET A 107 -1.19 -1.86 -21.01
C MET A 107 -1.45 -0.39 -21.38
N ARG A 108 -1.36 0.52 -20.40
CA ARG A 108 -1.47 1.96 -20.65
C ARG A 108 -0.36 2.46 -21.56
N ALA A 109 0.89 2.02 -21.36
CA ALA A 109 2.01 2.37 -22.22
C ALA A 109 1.82 1.86 -23.66
N ILE A 110 1.26 0.66 -23.86
CA ILE A 110 0.94 0.16 -25.20
C ILE A 110 -0.13 1.04 -25.86
N ARG A 111 -1.21 1.38 -25.14
CA ARG A 111 -2.25 2.27 -25.65
C ARG A 111 -1.67 3.63 -26.03
N ASP A 112 -0.89 4.24 -25.14
CA ASP A 112 -0.33 5.58 -25.37
C ASP A 112 0.69 5.58 -26.53
N ALA A 113 1.43 4.47 -26.71
CA ALA A 113 2.31 4.30 -27.86
C ALA A 113 1.56 4.17 -29.19
N LEU A 114 0.30 3.74 -29.20
CA LEU A 114 -0.51 3.49 -30.41
C LEU A 114 -1.50 4.62 -30.76
N VAL A 115 -1.83 5.48 -29.79
CA VAL A 115 -2.86 6.51 -29.93
C VAL A 115 -2.23 7.90 -29.97
N TRP A 116 -2.14 8.47 -31.17
CA TRP A 116 -1.68 9.84 -31.42
C TRP A 116 -2.61 10.57 -32.43
N PRO A 117 -2.53 11.91 -32.56
CA PRO A 117 -3.32 12.67 -33.52
C PRO A 117 -3.12 12.15 -34.96
N GLY A 118 -4.17 11.61 -35.56
CA GLY A 118 -4.14 11.04 -36.93
C GLY A 118 -3.96 9.52 -36.99
N SER A 119 -3.73 8.83 -35.87
CA SER A 119 -3.89 7.36 -35.81
C SER A 119 -5.38 6.98 -35.88
N ASN A 120 -5.71 5.89 -36.60
CA ASN A 120 -7.06 5.34 -36.64
C ASN A 120 -7.32 4.34 -35.49
N MET A 121 -6.47 4.33 -34.47
CA MET A 121 -6.52 3.40 -33.35
C MET A 121 -7.54 3.88 -32.31
N ASN A 122 -8.43 2.99 -31.87
CA ASN A 122 -9.49 3.30 -30.92
C ASN A 122 -9.40 2.41 -29.67
N PHE A 123 -9.06 3.02 -28.55
CA PHE A 123 -9.03 2.38 -27.23
C PHE A 123 -10.09 2.98 -26.28
N THR A 124 -11.22 3.47 -26.80
CA THR A 124 -12.21 4.19 -25.98
C THR A 124 -12.84 3.32 -24.88
N ARG A 125 -13.03 2.01 -25.12
CA ARG A 125 -13.59 1.12 -24.10
C ARG A 125 -12.56 0.89 -23.00
N TYR A 126 -11.31 0.62 -23.38
CA TYR A 126 -10.19 0.53 -22.47
C TYR A 126 -9.99 1.81 -21.67
N ASP A 127 -9.94 2.99 -22.31
CA ASP A 127 -9.76 4.28 -21.64
C ASP A 127 -10.88 4.52 -20.60
N SER A 128 -12.12 4.18 -20.96
CA SER A 128 -13.24 4.29 -20.03
C SER A 128 -13.14 3.33 -18.85
N ALA A 129 -12.67 2.09 -19.08
CA ALA A 129 -12.45 1.10 -18.02
C ALA A 129 -11.26 1.47 -17.13
N TYR A 130 -10.17 1.96 -17.73
CA TYR A 130 -8.96 2.42 -17.05
C TYR A 130 -9.25 3.65 -16.18
N ASP A 131 -10.03 4.62 -16.67
CA ASP A 131 -10.52 5.76 -15.88
C ASP A 131 -11.28 5.28 -14.62
N ARG A 132 -12.16 4.27 -14.77
CA ARG A 132 -12.89 3.67 -13.63
C ARG A 132 -11.94 2.97 -12.66
N PHE A 133 -11.01 2.16 -13.17
CA PHE A 133 -10.00 1.46 -12.38
C PHE A 133 -9.14 2.42 -11.55
N GLN A 134 -8.64 3.48 -12.19
CA GLN A 134 -7.88 4.52 -11.51
C GLN A 134 -8.72 5.28 -10.49
N GLY A 135 -9.98 5.59 -10.82
CA GLY A 135 -10.93 6.17 -9.87
C GLY A 135 -11.19 5.28 -8.65
N LYS A 136 -11.14 3.95 -8.79
CA LYS A 136 -11.32 3.02 -7.66
C LYS A 136 -10.08 2.84 -6.82
N ARG A 137 -8.91 2.75 -7.46
CA ARG A 137 -7.62 2.80 -6.76
C ARG A 137 -7.42 4.12 -6.04
N PHE A 138 -7.91 5.22 -6.61
CA PHE A 138 -7.85 6.54 -5.99
C PHE A 138 -8.43 6.54 -4.59
N TYR A 139 -9.60 5.90 -4.40
CA TYR A 139 -10.25 5.81 -3.09
C TYR A 139 -9.73 4.68 -2.20
N MET A 140 -8.66 3.97 -2.58
CA MET A 140 -8.19 2.76 -1.89
C MET A 140 -9.32 1.74 -1.68
N GLY A 141 -10.16 1.54 -2.70
CA GLY A 141 -11.34 0.68 -2.65
C GLY A 141 -11.03 -0.76 -2.26
N ASP A 142 -12.08 -1.57 -2.07
CA ASP A 142 -11.94 -2.99 -1.74
C ASP A 142 -11.05 -3.70 -2.77
N PHE A 143 -10.05 -4.43 -2.28
CA PHE A 143 -9.09 -5.16 -3.12
C PHE A 143 -9.77 -6.12 -4.10
N GLN A 144 -10.79 -6.88 -3.67
CA GLN A 144 -11.48 -7.82 -4.54
C GLN A 144 -12.15 -7.08 -5.71
N ARG A 145 -12.75 -5.94 -5.42
CA ARG A 145 -13.37 -5.08 -6.43
C ARG A 145 -12.33 -4.48 -7.38
N ILE A 146 -11.19 -4.05 -6.85
CA ILE A 146 -10.05 -3.58 -7.66
C ILE A 146 -9.55 -4.70 -8.60
N GLN A 147 -9.51 -5.97 -8.15
CA GLN A 147 -9.12 -7.10 -9.00
C GLN A 147 -10.15 -7.40 -10.09
N GLU A 148 -11.45 -7.38 -9.77
CA GLU A 148 -12.52 -7.55 -10.76
C GLU A 148 -12.46 -6.49 -11.86
N ILE A 149 -12.31 -5.22 -11.47
CA ILE A 149 -12.14 -4.11 -12.43
C ILE A 149 -10.80 -4.24 -13.14
N GLY A 150 -9.76 -4.73 -12.46
CA GLY A 150 -8.47 -5.09 -13.04
C GLY A 150 -8.57 -6.13 -14.16
N GLN A 151 -9.51 -7.07 -14.06
CA GLN A 151 -9.80 -8.03 -15.13
C GLN A 151 -10.64 -7.39 -16.24
N GLU A 152 -11.58 -6.51 -15.88
CA GLU A 152 -12.38 -5.73 -16.84
C GLU A 152 -11.48 -4.87 -17.73
N ILE A 153 -10.49 -4.15 -17.16
CA ILE A 153 -9.56 -3.33 -17.96
C ILE A 153 -8.75 -4.17 -18.94
N GLU A 154 -8.33 -5.38 -18.55
CA GLU A 154 -7.58 -6.28 -19.42
C GLU A 154 -8.47 -6.78 -20.55
N ASN A 155 -9.70 -7.17 -20.25
CA ASN A 155 -10.64 -7.62 -21.26
C ASN A 155 -10.99 -6.51 -22.26
N GLU A 156 -11.26 -5.29 -21.78
CA GLU A 156 -11.54 -4.15 -22.67
C GLU A 156 -10.30 -3.72 -23.47
N PHE A 157 -9.11 -3.79 -22.87
CA PHE A 157 -7.85 -3.60 -23.59
C PHE A 157 -7.71 -4.60 -24.74
N LEU A 158 -7.86 -5.89 -24.48
CA LEU A 158 -7.71 -6.94 -25.48
C LEU A 158 -8.80 -6.88 -26.56
N ASN A 159 -10.03 -6.49 -26.20
CA ASN A 159 -11.11 -6.27 -27.16
C ASN A 159 -10.81 -5.10 -28.10
N ASP A 160 -10.39 -3.96 -27.56
CA ASP A 160 -9.98 -2.81 -28.37
C ASP A 160 -8.75 -3.16 -29.21
N TYR A 161 -7.76 -3.84 -28.64
CA TYR A 161 -6.58 -4.31 -29.36
C TYR A 161 -6.96 -5.22 -30.54
N LEU A 162 -7.85 -6.18 -30.33
CA LEU A 162 -8.36 -7.08 -31.37
C LEU A 162 -9.06 -6.31 -32.48
N GLU A 163 -9.97 -5.38 -32.17
CA GLU A 163 -10.64 -4.57 -33.21
C GLU A 163 -9.65 -3.71 -34.01
N ASN A 164 -8.68 -3.11 -33.33
CA ASN A 164 -7.63 -2.33 -33.97
C ASN A 164 -6.74 -3.19 -34.88
N SER A 165 -6.40 -4.40 -34.44
CA SER A 165 -5.57 -5.34 -35.21
C SER A 165 -6.25 -5.82 -36.51
N LYS A 166 -7.59 -5.77 -36.60
CA LYS A 166 -8.33 -6.08 -37.83
C LYS A 166 -8.20 -4.97 -38.88
N LEU A 167 -7.98 -3.72 -38.44
CA LEU A 167 -7.88 -2.55 -39.32
C LEU A 167 -6.50 -2.44 -39.96
N SER A 168 -5.46 -2.62 -39.15
CA SER A 168 -4.07 -2.52 -39.55
C SER A 168 -3.23 -3.47 -38.73
N ARG A 169 -2.08 -3.89 -39.28
CA ARG A 169 -1.09 -4.60 -38.47
C ARG A 169 -0.54 -3.69 -37.39
N ILE A 170 -0.44 -4.19 -36.16
CA ILE A 170 0.14 -3.45 -35.04
C ILE A 170 1.62 -3.81 -34.91
N VAL A 171 2.51 -2.82 -34.80
CA VAL A 171 3.94 -3.05 -34.55
C VAL A 171 4.31 -2.42 -33.21
N LEU A 172 4.74 -3.25 -32.27
CA LEU A 172 5.18 -2.83 -30.93
C LEU A 172 6.69 -3.06 -30.79
N VAL A 173 7.40 -2.05 -30.28
CA VAL A 173 8.84 -2.10 -30.07
C VAL A 173 9.16 -1.89 -28.61
N PHE A 174 9.68 -2.93 -27.95
CA PHE A 174 10.07 -2.90 -26.54
C PHE A 174 11.59 -2.85 -26.43
N ASP A 175 12.13 -1.82 -25.79
CA ASP A 175 13.57 -1.65 -25.54
C ASP A 175 13.94 -2.08 -24.13
N THR A 176 15.15 -2.62 -23.98
CA THR A 176 15.72 -3.07 -22.70
C THR A 176 14.95 -4.23 -22.06
N VAL A 177 14.46 -5.19 -22.87
CA VAL A 177 13.58 -6.28 -22.42
C VAL A 177 14.18 -7.21 -21.37
N GLU A 178 15.51 -7.27 -21.26
CA GLU A 178 16.20 -7.99 -20.19
C GLU A 178 15.82 -7.50 -18.79
N LYS A 179 15.29 -6.28 -18.65
CA LYS A 179 14.84 -5.74 -17.36
C LYS A 179 13.48 -6.25 -16.93
N LEU A 180 12.60 -6.69 -17.84
CA LEU A 180 11.25 -7.16 -17.48
C LEU A 180 11.25 -8.54 -16.82
N TYR A 181 12.29 -9.33 -17.06
CA TYR A 181 12.38 -10.66 -16.48
C TYR A 181 12.33 -10.56 -14.95
N PRO A 182 11.52 -11.37 -14.25
CA PRO A 182 11.46 -11.34 -12.80
C PRO A 182 12.83 -11.72 -12.28
N ILE A 183 13.53 -10.75 -11.71
CA ILE A 183 14.84 -10.94 -11.12
C ILE A 183 14.64 -11.18 -9.62
N GLY A 184 15.37 -12.14 -9.06
CA GLY A 184 15.46 -12.31 -7.61
C GLY A 184 14.48 -13.32 -7.03
N GLY A 185 13.75 -12.94 -5.97
CA GLY A 185 13.05 -13.90 -5.12
C GLY A 185 11.81 -14.50 -5.77
N THR A 186 11.10 -13.73 -6.58
CA THR A 186 9.88 -14.19 -7.24
C THR A 186 10.14 -15.30 -8.26
N GLU A 187 11.24 -15.21 -9.02
CA GLU A 187 11.65 -16.27 -9.96
C GLU A 187 11.96 -17.56 -9.20
N LEU A 188 12.80 -17.47 -8.16
CA LEU A 188 13.14 -18.60 -7.31
C LEU A 188 11.90 -19.30 -6.76
N LEU A 189 10.94 -18.54 -6.23
CA LEU A 189 9.72 -19.11 -5.65
C LEU A 189 8.83 -19.80 -6.72
N LEU A 190 8.89 -19.36 -7.98
CA LEU A 190 8.22 -20.03 -9.10
C LEU A 190 8.93 -21.34 -9.47
N GLU A 191 10.25 -21.33 -9.57
CA GLU A 191 11.05 -22.52 -9.91
C GLU A 191 10.91 -23.64 -8.88
N GLU A 192 10.79 -23.26 -7.61
CA GLU A 192 10.57 -24.16 -6.47
C GLU A 192 9.11 -24.69 -6.38
N GLY A 193 8.23 -24.25 -7.29
CA GLY A 193 6.82 -24.63 -7.31
C GLY A 193 6.00 -24.09 -6.13
N LEU A 194 6.52 -23.09 -5.41
CA LEU A 194 5.82 -22.42 -4.31
C LEU A 194 4.80 -21.42 -4.86
N LEU A 195 5.15 -20.70 -5.93
CA LEU A 195 4.26 -19.85 -6.70
C LEU A 195 3.77 -20.55 -7.97
N ARG A 196 2.59 -20.11 -8.43
CA ARG A 196 2.00 -20.52 -9.70
C ARG A 196 2.04 -19.34 -10.67
N PRO A 197 2.11 -19.53 -12.00
CA PRO A 197 2.05 -18.43 -12.97
C PRO A 197 0.83 -17.53 -12.76
N GLU A 198 -0.30 -18.10 -12.32
CA GLU A 198 -1.54 -17.38 -12.01
C GLU A 198 -1.38 -16.42 -10.82
N ASP A 199 -0.52 -16.76 -9.85
CA ASP A 199 -0.25 -15.91 -8.69
C ASP A 199 0.39 -14.57 -9.10
N MET A 200 1.03 -14.50 -10.28
CA MET A 200 1.86 -13.39 -10.74
C MET A 200 1.30 -12.63 -11.95
N GLN A 201 0.03 -12.81 -12.32
CA GLN A 201 -0.52 -12.19 -13.54
C GLN A 201 -0.53 -10.65 -13.52
N PHE A 202 -0.39 -10.02 -12.35
CA PHE A 202 -0.21 -8.56 -12.24
C PHE A 202 1.20 -8.10 -12.67
N TYR A 203 2.20 -8.98 -12.75
CA TYR A 203 3.51 -8.66 -13.32
C TYR A 203 3.45 -8.69 -14.85
N THR A 204 4.01 -7.66 -15.48
CA THR A 204 4.06 -7.51 -16.95
C THR A 204 4.65 -8.72 -17.65
N TYR A 205 5.74 -9.30 -17.13
CA TYR A 205 6.39 -10.45 -17.74
C TYR A 205 5.46 -11.67 -17.83
N GLN A 206 4.79 -12.04 -16.73
CA GLN A 206 3.90 -13.19 -16.70
C GLN A 206 2.63 -12.94 -17.53
N TRP A 207 2.11 -11.71 -17.48
CA TRP A 207 1.02 -11.29 -18.34
C TRP A 207 1.39 -11.41 -19.83
N LEU A 208 2.55 -10.90 -20.24
CA LEU A 208 3.02 -10.97 -21.62
C LEU A 208 3.17 -12.42 -22.10
N LEU A 209 3.76 -13.30 -21.28
CA LEU A 209 3.87 -14.73 -21.60
C LEU A 209 2.51 -15.41 -21.73
N LYS A 210 1.55 -15.06 -20.86
CA LYS A 210 0.17 -15.55 -20.96
C LYS A 210 -0.47 -15.11 -22.29
N GLN A 211 -0.42 -13.82 -22.61
CA GLN A 211 -1.03 -13.29 -23.83
C GLN A 211 -0.41 -13.88 -25.10
N ILE A 212 0.90 -14.13 -25.14
CA ILE A 212 1.53 -14.81 -26.28
C ILE A 212 1.00 -16.24 -26.41
N ARG A 213 0.93 -17.00 -25.32
CA ARG A 213 0.42 -18.39 -25.32
C ARG A 213 -1.04 -18.46 -25.74
N GLU A 214 -1.86 -17.53 -25.27
CA GLU A 214 -3.30 -17.48 -25.50
C GLU A 214 -3.68 -16.80 -26.84
N GLY A 215 -2.71 -16.25 -27.58
CA GLY A 215 -2.96 -15.60 -28.87
C GLY A 215 -3.53 -14.18 -28.75
N GLY A 216 -3.28 -13.50 -27.63
CA GLY A 216 -3.75 -12.14 -27.32
C GLY A 216 -3.16 -11.00 -28.17
N PHE A 217 -2.22 -11.30 -29.08
CA PHE A 217 -1.63 -10.34 -30.01
C PHE A 217 -1.91 -10.71 -31.49
N PRO A 218 -3.17 -10.68 -31.93
CA PRO A 218 -3.53 -10.98 -33.32
C PRO A 218 -3.06 -9.85 -34.26
N ASN A 219 -2.72 -10.21 -35.50
CA ASN A 219 -2.14 -9.33 -36.52
C ASN A 219 -1.07 -8.35 -35.98
N THR A 220 -0.14 -8.86 -35.18
CA THR A 220 0.88 -8.04 -34.49
C THR A 220 2.30 -8.46 -34.86
N THR A 221 3.21 -7.50 -34.97
CA THR A 221 4.65 -7.72 -34.94
C THR A 221 5.24 -7.18 -33.63
N LEU A 222 5.78 -8.06 -32.78
CA LEU A 222 6.47 -7.72 -31.54
C LEU A 222 7.98 -7.69 -31.79
N ILE A 223 8.60 -6.53 -31.62
CA ILE A 223 10.04 -6.33 -31.74
C ILE A 223 10.61 -6.17 -30.34
N LEU A 224 11.33 -7.20 -29.88
CA LEU A 224 11.89 -7.26 -28.53
C LEU A 224 13.40 -7.00 -28.59
N VAL A 225 13.83 -5.88 -28.01
CA VAL A 225 15.19 -5.37 -28.12
C VAL A 225 15.89 -5.51 -26.78
N GLY A 226 17.03 -6.20 -26.78
CA GLY A 226 17.76 -6.44 -25.54
C GLY A 226 19.15 -7.02 -25.72
N ARG A 227 19.85 -7.24 -24.61
CA ARG A 227 21.18 -7.86 -24.62
C ARG A 227 21.10 -9.37 -24.67
N ASN A 228 21.94 -9.99 -25.51
CA ASN A 228 21.90 -11.44 -25.69
C ASN A 228 22.16 -12.20 -24.36
N ASN A 229 23.28 -11.92 -23.69
CA ASN A 229 23.66 -12.65 -22.47
C ASN A 229 22.76 -12.31 -21.27
N GLU A 230 22.47 -11.04 -21.03
CA GLU A 230 21.68 -10.57 -19.87
C GLU A 230 20.19 -10.90 -20.03
N GLY A 231 19.66 -10.84 -21.26
CA GLY A 231 18.27 -11.14 -21.56
C GLY A 231 17.99 -12.59 -21.92
N LYS A 232 18.97 -13.49 -21.81
CA LYS A 232 18.83 -14.88 -22.29
C LYS A 232 17.60 -15.57 -21.72
N SER A 233 17.41 -15.54 -20.40
CA SER A 233 16.27 -16.18 -19.74
C SER A 233 14.93 -15.62 -20.22
N PHE A 234 14.86 -14.30 -20.46
CA PHE A 234 13.69 -13.65 -21.04
C PHE A 234 13.40 -14.13 -22.46
N PHE A 235 14.40 -14.11 -23.35
CA PHE A 235 14.24 -14.56 -24.74
C PHE A 235 13.85 -16.04 -24.81
N ASP A 236 14.47 -16.89 -24.00
CA ASP A 236 14.16 -18.32 -23.93
C ASP A 236 12.71 -18.56 -23.45
N ALA A 237 12.21 -17.74 -22.51
CA ALA A 237 10.83 -17.83 -22.05
C ALA A 237 9.82 -17.39 -23.11
N ILE A 238 10.11 -16.31 -23.85
CA ILE A 238 9.28 -15.84 -24.96
C ILE A 238 9.26 -16.86 -26.10
N ASP A 239 10.41 -17.46 -26.43
CA ASP A 239 10.50 -18.50 -27.46
C ASP A 239 9.65 -19.72 -27.10
N ARG A 240 9.71 -20.19 -25.84
CA ARG A 240 8.83 -21.27 -25.34
C ARG A 240 7.35 -20.89 -25.43
N ALA A 241 6.99 -19.66 -25.06
CA ALA A 241 5.61 -19.19 -25.15
C ALA A 241 5.12 -19.14 -26.61
N ALA A 242 5.91 -18.56 -27.52
CA ALA A 242 5.60 -18.47 -28.94
C ALA A 242 5.47 -19.86 -29.58
N SER A 243 6.39 -20.78 -29.27
CA SER A 243 6.38 -22.15 -29.77
C SER A 243 5.14 -22.95 -29.37
N SER A 244 4.44 -22.55 -28.30
CA SER A 244 3.20 -23.19 -27.86
C SER A 244 1.93 -22.65 -28.54
N GLN A 245 2.04 -21.56 -29.32
CA GLN A 245 0.93 -20.90 -30.01
C GLN A 245 1.08 -21.03 -31.54
N PRO A 246 0.30 -21.90 -32.22
CA PRO A 246 0.41 -22.15 -33.66
C PRO A 246 0.37 -20.91 -34.56
N ASP A 247 -0.37 -19.88 -34.17
CA ASP A 247 -0.53 -18.65 -34.95
C ASP A 247 0.52 -17.57 -34.62
N CYS A 248 1.49 -17.88 -33.76
CA CYS A 248 2.63 -17.04 -33.41
C CYS A 248 3.91 -17.60 -34.03
N LYS A 249 4.65 -16.78 -34.78
CA LYS A 249 5.93 -17.17 -35.39
C LYS A 249 7.07 -16.35 -34.80
N LEU A 250 8.13 -17.01 -34.38
CA LEU A 250 9.41 -16.36 -34.11
C LEU A 250 10.19 -16.24 -35.43
N THR A 251 10.43 -15.02 -35.90
CA THR A 251 11.25 -14.79 -37.10
C THR A 251 12.73 -14.80 -36.72
N PRO A 252 13.53 -15.74 -37.26
CA PRO A 252 14.95 -15.79 -36.97
C PRO A 252 15.64 -14.55 -37.55
N MET A 253 16.40 -13.86 -36.71
CA MET A 253 17.28 -12.78 -37.10
C MET A 253 18.65 -13.02 -36.49
N ALA A 254 19.70 -12.76 -37.25
CA ALA A 254 21.06 -12.79 -36.73
C ALA A 254 21.23 -11.70 -35.65
N ASP A 255 22.02 -12.00 -34.64
CA ASP A 255 22.37 -11.02 -33.62
C ASP A 255 23.12 -9.83 -34.26
N ILE A 256 23.01 -8.69 -33.61
CA ILE A 256 23.71 -7.48 -34.01
C ILE A 256 25.18 -7.59 -33.62
N ASP A 257 26.02 -7.71 -34.64
CA ASP A 257 27.48 -7.75 -34.52
C ASP A 257 28.14 -6.38 -34.65
N SER A 258 29.40 -6.33 -34.21
CA SER A 258 30.31 -5.20 -34.42
C SER A 258 30.50 -4.87 -35.90
N PHE A 259 30.90 -3.62 -36.17
CA PHE A 259 31.36 -3.21 -37.48
C PHE A 259 32.64 -3.94 -37.88
N GLN A 260 32.69 -4.40 -39.13
CA GLN A 260 33.92 -4.76 -39.80
C GLN A 260 34.73 -3.49 -40.12
N LEU A 261 35.97 -3.66 -40.57
CA LEU A 261 36.83 -2.52 -40.91
C LEU A 261 36.19 -1.60 -41.97
N GLU A 262 35.61 -2.16 -43.03
CA GLU A 262 34.94 -1.36 -44.08
C GLU A 262 33.63 -0.72 -43.63
N ASP A 263 32.92 -1.34 -42.68
CA ASP A 263 31.73 -0.73 -42.06
C ASP A 263 32.14 0.49 -41.24
N THR A 264 33.28 0.41 -40.55
CA THR A 264 33.86 1.53 -39.79
C THR A 264 34.19 2.70 -40.72
N ARG A 265 34.76 2.41 -41.90
CA ARG A 265 34.99 3.43 -42.94
C ARG A 265 33.69 4.08 -43.38
N THR A 266 32.68 3.26 -43.67
CA THR A 266 31.36 3.71 -44.12
C THR A 266 30.66 4.57 -43.05
N TYR A 267 30.79 4.19 -41.77
CA TYR A 267 30.29 4.95 -40.63
C TYR A 267 30.87 6.36 -40.58
N PHE A 268 32.19 6.51 -40.65
CA PHE A 268 32.81 7.83 -40.66
C PHE A 268 32.48 8.63 -41.92
N GLN A 269 32.40 8.00 -43.09
CA GLN A 269 31.97 8.66 -44.32
C GLN A 269 30.54 9.22 -44.21
N ALA A 270 29.62 8.49 -43.58
CA ALA A 270 28.25 8.95 -43.36
C ALA A 270 28.20 10.19 -42.45
N ILE A 271 29.03 10.26 -41.41
CA ILE A 271 29.14 11.45 -40.56
C ILE A 271 29.80 12.61 -41.32
N ILE A 272 30.87 12.35 -42.08
CA ILE A 272 31.55 13.37 -42.91
C ILE A 272 30.55 14.02 -43.88
N GLU A 273 29.70 13.21 -44.53
CA GLU A 273 28.70 13.67 -45.49
C GLU A 273 27.65 14.57 -44.82
N ALA A 274 27.15 14.16 -43.64
CA ALA A 274 26.15 14.89 -42.88
C ALA A 274 26.59 16.32 -42.51
N GLU A 275 27.90 16.52 -42.37
CA GLU A 275 28.49 17.75 -41.82
C GLU A 275 29.13 18.62 -42.91
N LYS A 276 28.96 18.27 -44.19
CA LYS A 276 29.50 19.06 -45.32
C LYS A 276 28.92 20.47 -45.41
N ASP A 277 27.67 20.64 -45.00
CA ASP A 277 26.92 21.90 -45.09
C ASP A 277 27.04 22.76 -43.82
N HIS A 278 27.94 22.40 -42.90
CA HIS A 278 28.23 23.08 -41.63
C HIS A 278 29.65 23.68 -41.64
N PRO A 279 29.87 24.89 -42.23
CA PRO A 279 31.19 25.49 -42.41
C PRO A 279 32.00 25.63 -41.12
N GLU A 280 31.31 25.83 -40.00
CA GLU A 280 31.87 25.94 -38.65
C GLU A 280 32.64 24.68 -38.18
N GLN A 281 32.46 23.54 -38.86
CA GLN A 281 33.10 22.27 -38.52
C GLN A 281 34.18 21.83 -39.54
N GLY A 282 34.54 22.70 -40.50
CA GLY A 282 35.40 22.34 -41.63
C GLY A 282 36.77 21.73 -41.25
N GLN A 283 37.38 22.18 -40.15
CA GLN A 283 38.66 21.64 -39.66
C GLN A 283 38.53 20.22 -39.09
N ILE A 284 37.41 19.93 -38.44
CA ILE A 284 37.10 18.67 -37.76
C ILE A 284 36.71 17.61 -38.80
N VAL A 285 35.91 18.00 -39.81
CA VAL A 285 35.62 17.18 -40.99
C VAL A 285 36.90 16.85 -41.78
N ALA A 286 37.86 17.77 -41.85
CA ALA A 286 39.16 17.51 -42.49
C ALA A 286 39.99 16.46 -41.72
N THR A 287 40.04 16.53 -40.39
CA THR A 287 40.71 15.52 -39.55
C THR A 287 40.06 14.15 -39.71
N MET A 288 38.73 14.06 -39.72
CA MET A 288 38.03 12.79 -39.92
C MET A 288 38.25 12.21 -41.33
N LYS A 289 38.32 13.06 -42.37
CA LYS A 289 38.73 12.66 -43.72
C LYS A 289 40.14 12.10 -43.77
N ASN A 290 41.06 12.61 -42.96
CA ASN A 290 42.43 12.09 -42.87
C ASN A 290 42.46 10.72 -42.19
N ILE A 291 41.72 10.54 -41.09
CA ILE A 291 41.59 9.22 -40.42
C ILE A 291 41.01 8.18 -41.39
N VAL A 292 39.98 8.54 -42.15
CA VAL A 292 39.34 7.64 -43.13
C VAL A 292 40.25 7.29 -44.31
N LYS A 293 41.25 8.11 -44.64
CA LYS A 293 42.23 7.86 -45.71
C LYS A 293 43.47 7.10 -45.25
N ASP A 294 43.70 7.01 -43.95
CA ASP A 294 44.83 6.33 -43.33
C ASP A 294 44.40 4.92 -42.91
N ASP A 295 44.68 3.93 -43.78
CA ASP A 295 44.24 2.55 -43.58
C ASP A 295 44.84 1.92 -42.32
N GLU A 296 46.09 2.24 -41.97
CA GLU A 296 46.72 1.75 -40.75
C GLU A 296 46.04 2.30 -39.52
N ARG A 297 45.76 3.62 -39.50
CA ARG A 297 45.12 4.26 -38.36
C ARG A 297 43.66 3.85 -38.18
N LEU A 298 42.94 3.65 -39.28
CA LEU A 298 41.58 3.12 -39.26
C LEU A 298 41.54 1.68 -38.72
N GLU A 299 42.51 0.85 -39.11
CA GLU A 299 42.63 -0.52 -38.60
C GLU A 299 42.97 -0.56 -37.10
N THR A 300 43.93 0.26 -36.65
CA THR A 300 44.27 0.37 -35.21
C THR A 300 43.04 0.79 -34.39
N LEU A 301 42.26 1.79 -34.86
CA LEU A 301 41.02 2.20 -34.21
C LEU A 301 39.99 1.07 -34.15
N TRP A 302 39.80 0.35 -35.25
CA TRP A 302 38.89 -0.80 -35.31
C TRP A 302 39.29 -1.91 -34.32
N ILE A 303 40.59 -2.24 -34.21
CA ILE A 303 41.12 -3.25 -33.29
C ILE A 303 40.79 -2.92 -31.83
N TYR A 304 41.12 -1.71 -31.37
CA TYR A 304 40.93 -1.35 -29.95
C TYR A 304 39.47 -1.11 -29.58
N THR A 305 38.65 -0.66 -30.52
CA THR A 305 37.20 -0.50 -30.30
C THR A 305 36.45 -1.82 -30.47
N GLY A 306 37.06 -2.83 -31.10
CA GLY A 306 36.41 -4.07 -31.50
C GLY A 306 35.27 -3.85 -32.49
N GLY A 307 35.30 -2.74 -33.25
CA GLY A 307 34.23 -2.33 -34.16
C GLY A 307 32.92 -1.93 -33.46
N GLN A 308 32.93 -1.67 -32.16
CA GLN A 308 31.73 -1.28 -31.40
C GLN A 308 31.38 0.19 -31.70
N PRO A 309 30.19 0.50 -32.27
CA PRO A 309 29.82 1.85 -32.71
C PRO A 309 29.97 2.94 -31.65
N VAL A 310 29.54 2.69 -30.40
CA VAL A 310 29.69 3.66 -29.31
C VAL A 310 31.18 3.93 -29.06
N ARG A 311 32.03 2.91 -28.89
CA ARG A 311 33.48 3.12 -28.68
C ARG A 311 34.16 3.79 -29.87
N LEU A 312 33.79 3.41 -31.10
CA LEU A 312 34.28 4.04 -32.33
C LEU A 312 34.02 5.55 -32.33
N ALA A 313 32.80 5.97 -32.00
CA ALA A 313 32.45 7.38 -31.88
C ALA A 313 33.32 8.09 -30.82
N LEU A 314 33.47 7.50 -29.64
CA LEU A 314 34.22 8.10 -28.52
C LEU A 314 35.72 8.20 -28.79
N TYR A 315 36.32 7.14 -29.34
CA TYR A 315 37.77 7.09 -29.57
C TYR A 315 38.16 8.03 -30.73
N THR A 316 37.29 8.17 -31.73
CA THR A 316 37.51 9.13 -32.81
C THR A 316 37.40 10.58 -32.33
N ASP A 317 36.41 10.92 -31.49
CA ASP A 317 36.34 12.26 -30.89
C ASP A 317 37.58 12.59 -30.04
N LEU A 318 38.19 11.59 -29.38
CA LEU A 318 39.45 11.78 -28.65
C LEU A 318 40.61 12.19 -29.56
N ILE A 319 40.65 11.66 -30.80
CA ILE A 319 41.66 12.01 -31.80
C ILE A 319 41.38 13.40 -32.40
N ILE A 320 40.11 13.71 -32.66
CA ILE A 320 39.70 14.93 -33.34
C ILE A 320 39.87 16.18 -32.46
N GLU A 321 39.56 16.07 -31.16
CA GLU A 321 39.55 17.19 -30.22
C GLU A 321 40.96 17.55 -29.68
N ASP A 322 42.02 17.16 -30.41
CA ASP A 322 43.45 17.42 -30.19
C ASP A 322 43.90 17.26 -28.72
N SER A 323 43.30 16.30 -28.03
CA SER A 323 43.73 15.86 -26.70
C SER A 323 44.92 14.92 -26.89
N ALA A 324 45.90 14.89 -25.98
CA ALA A 324 47.06 13.99 -26.08
C ALA A 324 46.61 12.55 -26.41
N ILE A 325 46.77 12.16 -27.68
CA ILE A 325 46.23 10.91 -28.22
C ILE A 325 46.90 9.78 -27.42
N PRO A 326 46.14 8.89 -26.75
CA PRO A 326 46.74 7.81 -25.98
C PRO A 326 47.74 7.01 -26.81
N ASP A 327 48.88 6.63 -26.22
CA ASP A 327 49.96 5.92 -26.92
C ASP A 327 49.46 4.68 -27.67
N ARG A 328 48.48 3.97 -27.08
CA ARG A 328 47.80 2.82 -27.71
C ARG A 328 47.18 3.16 -29.06
N LEU A 329 46.53 4.32 -29.21
CA LEU A 329 45.94 4.75 -30.48
C LEU A 329 46.99 5.24 -31.51
N GLN A 330 48.27 5.30 -31.13
CA GLN A 330 49.39 5.61 -32.02
C GLN A 330 50.17 4.35 -32.44
N GLU A 331 49.83 3.17 -31.88
CA GLU A 331 50.42 1.89 -32.26
C GLU A 331 50.08 1.51 -33.72
N SER A 332 51.00 0.79 -34.36
CA SER A 332 50.73 0.21 -35.68
C SER A 332 49.70 -0.93 -35.59
N PRO A 333 49.02 -1.29 -36.70
CA PRO A 333 48.08 -2.41 -36.70
C PRO A 333 48.71 -3.73 -36.22
N GLU A 334 49.99 -3.95 -36.51
CA GLU A 334 50.73 -5.13 -36.05
C GLU A 334 50.90 -5.18 -34.53
N GLN A 335 51.16 -4.03 -33.90
CA GLN A 335 51.27 -3.90 -32.44
C GLN A 335 49.89 -4.12 -31.79
N ALA A 336 48.84 -3.49 -32.34
CA ALA A 336 47.47 -3.65 -31.86
C ALA A 336 46.96 -5.11 -32.00
N ARG A 337 47.29 -5.81 -33.09
CA ARG A 337 46.98 -7.24 -33.28
C ARG A 337 47.73 -8.14 -32.28
N LYS A 338 48.97 -7.80 -31.91
CA LYS A 338 49.70 -8.51 -30.85
C LYS A 338 48.98 -8.38 -29.50
N SER A 339 48.45 -7.20 -29.18
CA SER A 339 47.62 -7.01 -27.98
C SER A 339 46.36 -7.89 -27.97
N GLN A 340 45.73 -8.16 -29.13
CA GLN A 340 44.60 -9.10 -29.21
C GLN A 340 44.96 -10.55 -28.88
N GLN A 341 46.21 -10.95 -29.13
CA GLN A 341 46.69 -12.31 -28.88
C GLN A 341 47.11 -12.55 -27.43
N ILE A 342 47.36 -11.48 -26.67
CA ILE A 342 47.72 -11.54 -25.25
C ILE A 342 46.45 -11.45 -24.42
N GLU A 343 46.18 -12.47 -23.61
CA GLU A 343 45.00 -12.52 -22.75
C GLU A 343 44.90 -11.28 -21.84
N GLY A 344 43.81 -10.52 -21.98
CA GLY A 344 43.52 -9.35 -21.16
C GLY A 344 44.22 -8.04 -21.56
N ASP A 345 45.17 -8.04 -22.50
CA ASP A 345 45.91 -6.81 -22.86
C ASP A 345 45.03 -5.80 -23.62
N ILE A 346 44.12 -6.26 -24.50
CA ILE A 346 43.13 -5.37 -25.14
C ILE A 346 42.24 -4.68 -24.11
N LYS A 347 41.80 -5.37 -23.05
CA LYS A 347 40.99 -4.74 -22.00
C LYS A 347 41.79 -3.67 -21.26
N ARG A 348 43.09 -3.91 -21.05
CA ARG A 348 44.00 -2.92 -20.46
C ARG A 348 44.18 -1.70 -21.39
N ALA A 349 44.43 -1.94 -22.68
CA ALA A 349 44.55 -0.87 -23.67
C ALA A 349 43.25 -0.06 -23.80
N GLN A 350 42.09 -0.73 -23.83
CA GLN A 350 40.78 -0.06 -23.79
C GLN A 350 40.65 0.82 -22.55
N LYS A 351 41.00 0.31 -21.37
CA LYS A 351 40.97 1.10 -20.13
C LYS A 351 41.87 2.33 -20.19
N GLU A 352 43.07 2.21 -20.75
CA GLU A 352 44.01 3.33 -20.95
C GLU A 352 43.42 4.41 -21.87
N ILE A 353 42.79 4.00 -22.97
CA ILE A 353 42.13 4.90 -23.93
C ILE A 353 40.87 5.55 -23.33
N GLU A 354 39.99 4.74 -22.73
CA GLU A 354 38.75 5.16 -22.06
C GLU A 354 39.03 6.16 -20.92
N SER A 355 40.17 6.02 -20.22
CA SER A 355 40.61 7.01 -19.23
C SER A 355 40.88 8.40 -19.85
N GLY A 356 41.35 8.44 -21.11
CA GLY A 356 41.49 9.67 -21.88
C GLY A 356 40.13 10.30 -22.22
N PHE A 357 39.15 9.47 -22.58
CA PHE A 357 37.79 9.88 -22.83
C PHE A 357 37.09 10.44 -21.58
N ILE A 358 37.27 9.81 -20.41
CA ILE A 358 36.71 10.33 -19.16
C ILE A 358 37.27 11.73 -18.85
N ARG A 359 38.56 11.96 -19.11
CA ARG A 359 39.15 13.31 -19.00
C ARG A 359 38.54 14.28 -20.01
N LEU A 360 38.33 13.86 -21.26
CA LEU A 360 37.75 14.71 -22.30
C LEU A 360 36.31 15.15 -21.96
N LEU A 361 35.44 14.20 -21.61
CA LEU A 361 34.02 14.48 -21.35
C LEU A 361 33.77 15.14 -20.00
N PHE A 362 34.43 14.63 -18.96
CA PHE A 362 34.05 14.96 -17.60
C PHE A 362 35.06 15.91 -16.93
N ALA A 363 36.33 15.97 -17.32
CA ALA A 363 37.29 16.79 -16.56
C ALA A 363 37.27 18.29 -16.89
N ARG A 364 36.63 18.72 -17.98
CA ARG A 364 36.61 20.14 -18.37
C ARG A 364 35.66 20.97 -17.49
N PRO A 365 36.02 22.22 -17.13
CA PRO A 365 35.17 23.11 -16.33
C PRO A 365 34.19 23.88 -17.22
N ASN A 366 33.20 23.20 -17.80
CA ASN A 366 32.13 23.83 -18.58
C ASN A 366 30.76 23.20 -18.28
N LEU A 367 29.68 23.89 -18.68
CA LEU A 367 28.30 23.49 -18.39
C LEU A 367 27.98 22.08 -18.93
N ARG A 368 28.42 21.76 -20.15
CA ARG A 368 28.24 20.44 -20.75
C ARG A 368 28.83 19.33 -19.88
N ALA A 369 30.06 19.48 -19.43
CA ALA A 369 30.73 18.49 -18.58
C ALA A 369 30.05 18.37 -17.20
N GLU A 370 29.53 19.48 -16.65
CA GLU A 370 28.73 19.45 -15.42
C GLU A 370 27.42 18.68 -15.60
N ILE A 371 26.70 18.90 -16.71
CA ILE A 371 25.49 18.14 -17.07
C ILE A 371 25.84 16.66 -17.24
N LEU A 372 26.85 16.31 -18.03
CA LEU A 372 27.24 14.91 -18.24
C LEU A 372 27.64 14.22 -16.93
N LYS A 373 28.36 14.91 -16.02
CA LYS A 373 28.65 14.41 -14.67
C LYS A 373 27.39 14.14 -13.86
N ALA A 374 26.38 15.00 -13.95
CA ALA A 374 25.11 14.76 -13.27
C ALA A 374 24.38 13.55 -13.87
N LEU A 375 24.32 13.46 -15.21
CA LEU A 375 23.64 12.36 -15.92
C LEU A 375 24.31 10.99 -15.72
N VAL A 376 25.63 10.92 -15.62
CA VAL A 376 26.34 9.65 -15.35
C VAL A 376 26.16 9.18 -13.89
N ARG A 377 25.75 10.09 -13.00
CA ARG A 377 25.45 9.79 -11.59
C ARG A 377 23.98 9.43 -11.37
N ALA A 378 23.07 9.88 -12.23
CA ALA A 378 21.64 9.64 -12.14
C ALA A 378 21.12 8.85 -13.36
N PRO A 379 21.20 7.50 -13.35
CA PRO A 379 20.80 6.68 -14.50
C PRO A 379 19.34 6.84 -14.95
N ARG A 380 18.44 7.21 -14.03
CA ARG A 380 17.04 7.56 -14.34
C ARG A 380 16.89 8.76 -15.27
N GLY A 381 17.94 9.57 -15.41
CA GLY A 381 17.97 10.79 -16.18
C GLY A 381 17.47 11.99 -15.39
N LEU A 382 17.77 13.19 -15.88
CA LEU A 382 17.41 14.46 -15.25
C LEU A 382 16.77 15.42 -16.26
N ASN A 383 15.90 16.29 -15.77
CA ASN A 383 15.34 17.41 -16.54
C ASN A 383 16.06 18.73 -16.20
N THR A 384 15.67 19.81 -16.90
CA THR A 384 16.23 21.15 -16.72
C THR A 384 16.09 21.65 -15.28
N GLU A 385 14.93 21.51 -14.66
CA GLU A 385 14.64 22.02 -13.31
C GLU A 385 15.49 21.30 -12.23
N GLN A 386 15.61 19.98 -12.32
CA GLN A 386 16.46 19.18 -11.42
C GLN A 386 17.93 19.59 -11.55
N LEU A 387 18.45 19.71 -12.78
CA LEU A 387 19.83 20.14 -13.01
C LEU A 387 20.08 21.56 -12.50
N HIS A 388 19.15 22.47 -12.75
CA HIS A 388 19.22 23.85 -12.31
C HIS A 388 19.26 23.96 -10.78
N TYR A 389 18.40 23.22 -10.07
CA TYR A 389 18.45 23.10 -8.62
C TYR A 389 19.79 22.50 -8.16
N CYS A 390 20.20 21.37 -8.72
CA CYS A 390 21.45 20.70 -8.33
C CYS A 390 22.68 21.61 -8.45
N PHE A 391 22.76 22.43 -9.50
CA PHE A 391 23.93 23.28 -9.77
C PHE A 391 23.93 24.61 -9.04
N HIS A 392 22.77 25.18 -8.73
CA HIS A 392 22.68 26.59 -8.35
C HIS A 392 21.99 26.87 -7.01
N SER A 393 21.38 25.86 -6.37
CA SER A 393 20.94 25.99 -4.98
C SER A 393 22.10 25.95 -3.99
N ASP A 394 21.94 26.66 -2.87
CA ASP A 394 22.90 26.57 -1.78
C ASP A 394 22.88 25.16 -1.15
N PRO A 395 23.98 24.68 -0.52
CA PRO A 395 24.10 23.30 -0.07
C PRO A 395 22.95 22.76 0.80
N ASN A 396 22.29 23.62 1.57
CA ASN A 396 21.19 23.26 2.46
C ASN A 396 19.91 24.05 2.15
N GLU A 397 19.80 24.65 0.96
CA GLU A 397 18.61 25.42 0.57
C GLU A 397 17.51 24.46 0.11
N PRO A 398 16.34 24.45 0.79
CA PRO A 398 15.24 23.57 0.41
C PRO A 398 14.64 24.02 -0.94
N PRO A 399 14.10 23.09 -1.75
CA PRO A 399 13.58 23.40 -3.09
C PRO A 399 12.56 24.54 -3.13
N LYS A 400 11.66 24.64 -2.13
CA LYS A 400 10.69 25.74 -2.03
C LYS A 400 11.36 27.13 -1.99
N ALA A 401 12.36 27.31 -1.12
CA ALA A 401 13.08 28.57 -1.00
C ALA A 401 13.86 28.89 -2.28
N TRP A 402 14.44 27.86 -2.89
CA TRP A 402 15.13 27.97 -4.17
C TRP A 402 14.19 28.44 -5.30
N LEU A 403 13.00 27.83 -5.44
CA LEU A 403 12.02 28.19 -6.45
C LEU A 403 11.56 29.65 -6.29
N GLU A 404 11.32 30.10 -5.07
CA GLU A 404 10.97 31.49 -4.76
C GLU A 404 12.10 32.48 -5.11
N ARG A 405 13.36 32.07 -4.93
CA ARG A 405 14.54 32.87 -5.30
C ARG A 405 14.74 32.91 -6.82
N LYS A 406 14.69 31.75 -7.48
CA LYS A 406 14.77 31.59 -8.93
C LYS A 406 13.76 32.47 -9.65
N ALA A 407 12.51 32.51 -9.17
CA ALA A 407 11.44 33.30 -9.78
C ALA A 407 11.70 34.82 -9.78
N LYS A 408 12.61 35.30 -8.90
CA LYS A 408 12.91 36.74 -8.72
C LYS A 408 14.29 37.13 -9.24
N ASP A 409 15.12 36.16 -9.62
CA ASP A 409 16.52 36.36 -10.00
C ASP A 409 16.71 36.13 -11.52
N SER A 410 16.89 37.22 -12.26
CA SER A 410 17.09 37.18 -13.71
C SER A 410 18.36 36.41 -14.12
N GLU A 411 19.39 36.34 -13.27
CA GLU A 411 20.60 35.57 -13.57
C GLU A 411 20.30 34.07 -13.49
N LEU A 412 19.52 33.64 -12.50
CA LEU A 412 19.10 32.25 -12.36
C LEU A 412 18.19 31.81 -13.50
N LEU A 413 17.25 32.66 -13.94
CA LEU A 413 16.42 32.38 -15.11
C LEU A 413 17.29 32.19 -16.37
N ARG A 414 18.28 33.06 -16.59
CA ARG A 414 19.23 32.92 -17.71
C ARG A 414 20.04 31.62 -17.63
N LYS A 415 20.46 31.21 -16.44
CA LYS A 415 21.16 29.91 -16.25
C LYS A 415 20.24 28.72 -16.56
N ASN A 416 18.94 28.82 -16.25
CA ASN A 416 17.96 27.80 -16.60
C ASN A 416 17.84 27.61 -18.11
N GLU A 417 17.71 28.72 -18.85
CA GLU A 417 17.68 28.73 -20.33
C GLU A 417 18.97 28.17 -20.93
N GLN A 418 20.13 28.45 -20.31
CA GLN A 418 21.42 27.89 -20.74
C GLN A 418 21.48 26.36 -20.56
N ILE A 419 20.96 25.83 -19.45
CA ILE A 419 20.86 24.38 -19.23
C ILE A 419 19.93 23.75 -20.26
N GLU A 420 18.76 24.33 -20.49
CA GLU A 420 17.77 23.85 -21.46
C GLU A 420 18.37 23.76 -22.88
N LYS A 421 19.03 24.84 -23.33
CA LYS A 421 19.71 24.88 -24.64
C LYS A 421 20.84 23.84 -24.75
N GLU A 422 21.58 23.61 -23.67
CA GLU A 422 22.65 22.61 -23.68
C GLU A 422 22.06 21.18 -23.71
N LEU A 423 20.97 20.91 -22.98
CA LEU A 423 20.26 19.64 -23.06
C LEU A 423 19.74 19.38 -24.47
N ASP A 424 19.17 20.38 -25.14
CA ASP A 424 18.73 20.26 -26.54
C ASP A 424 19.89 19.91 -27.48
N THR A 425 21.07 20.48 -27.24
CA THR A 425 22.29 20.13 -28.00
C THR A 425 22.71 18.68 -27.74
N LEU A 426 22.65 18.23 -26.48
CA LEU A 426 23.02 16.89 -26.06
C LEU A 426 22.09 15.79 -26.62
N ARG A 427 20.81 16.08 -26.91
CA ARG A 427 19.85 15.13 -27.52
C ARG A 427 20.37 14.50 -28.81
N ASN A 428 21.21 15.22 -29.55
CA ASN A 428 21.75 14.79 -30.84
C ASN A 428 22.98 13.89 -30.73
N LEU A 429 23.51 13.68 -29.52
CA LEU A 429 24.66 12.80 -29.30
C LEU A 429 24.22 11.34 -29.19
N THR A 430 25.05 10.44 -29.73
CA THR A 430 24.89 8.99 -29.68
C THR A 430 25.02 8.42 -28.26
N ILE A 431 25.69 9.14 -27.37
CA ILE A 431 25.91 8.75 -25.97
C ILE A 431 24.72 9.09 -25.06
N VAL A 432 23.74 9.85 -25.55
CA VAL A 432 22.56 10.30 -24.79
C VAL A 432 21.36 9.43 -25.15
N LYS A 433 20.59 9.04 -24.12
CA LYS A 433 19.31 8.32 -24.23
C LYS A 433 18.20 9.24 -23.76
N ILE A 434 17.16 9.42 -24.57
CA ILE A 434 15.97 10.19 -24.21
C ILE A 434 15.02 9.24 -23.49
N ARG A 435 14.57 9.63 -22.29
CA ARG A 435 13.61 8.85 -21.50
C ARG A 435 12.17 9.18 -21.94
N PRO A 436 11.19 8.29 -21.72
CA PRO A 436 9.80 8.52 -22.12
C PRO A 436 9.14 9.77 -21.51
N ASP A 437 9.63 10.24 -20.36
CA ASP A 437 9.16 11.46 -19.68
C ASP A 437 9.92 12.73 -20.11
N GLY A 438 10.75 12.63 -21.16
CA GLY A 438 11.55 13.73 -21.70
C GLY A 438 12.87 13.98 -20.97
N ARG A 439 13.16 13.28 -19.87
CA ARG A 439 14.47 13.38 -19.19
C ARG A 439 15.58 12.84 -20.09
N LEU A 440 16.79 13.40 -19.91
CA LEU A 440 17.97 12.87 -20.59
C LEU A 440 18.74 11.96 -19.64
N GLY A 441 19.10 10.77 -20.13
CA GLY A 441 20.07 9.86 -19.52
C GLY A 441 21.23 9.58 -20.48
N LEU A 442 22.12 8.69 -20.10
CA LEU A 442 23.21 8.22 -20.97
C LEU A 442 22.93 6.81 -21.47
N GLN A 443 23.64 6.39 -22.51
CA GLN A 443 23.66 5.00 -22.94
C GLN A 443 24.30 4.13 -21.85
N ASP A 444 23.77 2.95 -21.61
CA ASP A 444 24.22 2.03 -20.57
C ASP A 444 25.74 1.75 -20.58
N GLU A 445 26.33 1.68 -21.77
CA GLU A 445 27.77 1.46 -21.96
C GLU A 445 28.61 2.60 -21.36
N ILE A 446 28.09 3.82 -21.34
CA ILE A 446 28.78 4.99 -20.77
C ILE A 446 28.89 4.88 -19.26
N TYR A 447 27.85 4.39 -18.58
CA TYR A 447 27.92 4.14 -17.13
C TYR A 447 29.00 3.09 -16.82
N ARG A 448 29.08 2.02 -17.62
CA ARG A 448 30.11 0.97 -17.47
C ARG A 448 31.52 1.50 -17.70
N ILE A 449 31.73 2.25 -18.79
CA ILE A 449 33.02 2.87 -19.10
C ILE A 449 33.45 3.82 -17.96
N TYR A 450 32.53 4.65 -17.47
CA TYR A 450 32.80 5.58 -16.36
C TYR A 450 33.22 4.85 -15.08
N THR A 451 32.45 3.84 -14.67
CA THR A 451 32.75 3.05 -13.46
C THR A 451 34.09 2.29 -13.61
N ASN A 452 34.34 1.68 -14.75
CA ASN A 452 35.58 0.93 -15.02
C ASN A 452 36.82 1.84 -15.10
N ALA A 453 36.69 3.05 -15.61
CA ALA A 453 37.79 4.01 -15.67
C ALA A 453 38.27 4.43 -14.27
N LEU A 454 37.34 4.50 -13.30
CA LEU A 454 37.65 4.76 -11.90
C LEU A 454 38.08 3.50 -11.13
N ALA A 455 38.00 2.32 -11.73
CA ALA A 455 38.38 1.07 -11.07
C ALA A 455 39.89 1.06 -10.78
N GLY A 456 40.28 1.00 -9.51
CA GLY A 456 41.68 1.01 -9.06
C GLY A 456 42.26 2.39 -8.76
N ASP A 457 41.52 3.49 -9.04
CA ASP A 457 41.85 4.83 -8.53
C ASP A 457 41.07 5.09 -7.23
N GLU A 458 41.69 4.81 -6.09
CA GLU A 458 41.06 4.99 -4.78
C GLU A 458 40.67 6.45 -4.51
N ARG A 459 41.52 7.40 -4.91
CA ARG A 459 41.25 8.83 -4.70
C ARG A 459 40.11 9.31 -5.58
N GLY A 460 40.13 8.94 -6.86
CA GLY A 460 39.06 9.27 -7.81
C GLY A 460 37.71 8.67 -7.39
N ARG A 461 37.70 7.42 -6.93
CA ARG A 461 36.48 6.77 -6.40
C ARG A 461 35.91 7.51 -5.19
N LYS A 462 36.76 7.89 -4.23
CA LYS A 462 36.31 8.65 -3.05
C LYS A 462 35.74 10.02 -3.43
N MET A 463 36.39 10.75 -4.35
CA MET A 463 35.87 12.02 -4.84
C MET A 463 34.52 11.86 -5.57
N GLU A 464 34.36 10.78 -6.33
CA GLU A 464 33.11 10.47 -7.03
C GLU A 464 31.99 10.07 -6.06
N GLN A 465 32.30 9.30 -5.01
CA GLN A 465 31.37 8.98 -3.92
C GLN A 465 30.88 10.25 -3.22
N ASP A 466 31.78 11.17 -2.84
CA ASP A 466 31.43 12.44 -2.21
C ASP A 466 30.55 13.32 -3.13
N ALA A 467 30.81 13.30 -4.43
CA ALA A 467 30.05 14.07 -5.41
C ALA A 467 28.66 13.46 -5.67
N ARG A 468 28.54 12.13 -5.67
CA ARG A 468 27.26 11.41 -5.75
C ARG A 468 26.41 11.67 -4.52
N GLN A 469 26.96 11.58 -3.32
CA GLN A 469 26.24 11.88 -2.08
C GLN A 469 25.62 13.29 -2.09
N LYS A 470 26.38 14.31 -2.51
CA LYS A 470 25.86 15.69 -2.61
C LYS A 470 24.75 15.81 -3.64
N LEU A 471 24.88 15.13 -4.78
CA LEU A 471 23.86 15.15 -5.83
C LEU A 471 22.59 14.44 -5.37
N TYR A 472 22.71 13.24 -4.80
CA TYR A 472 21.58 12.43 -4.33
C TYR A 472 20.82 13.13 -3.21
N ALA A 473 21.50 13.76 -2.25
CA ALA A 473 20.83 14.54 -1.21
C ALA A 473 19.97 15.69 -1.77
N LYS A 474 20.45 16.36 -2.85
CA LYS A 474 19.64 17.39 -3.53
C LYS A 474 18.47 16.77 -4.30
N LEU A 475 18.67 15.65 -4.99
CA LEU A 475 17.61 15.00 -5.76
C LEU A 475 16.54 14.35 -4.86
N GLU A 476 16.94 13.77 -3.73
CA GLU A 476 16.05 13.33 -2.66
C GLU A 476 15.23 14.51 -2.12
N SER A 477 15.88 15.61 -1.74
CA SER A 477 15.17 16.82 -1.26
C SER A 477 14.18 17.38 -2.28
N TRP A 478 14.54 17.35 -3.57
CA TRP A 478 13.65 17.73 -4.67
C TRP A 478 12.44 16.80 -4.75
N ALA A 479 12.65 15.48 -4.74
CA ALA A 479 11.58 14.48 -4.78
C ALA A 479 10.63 14.61 -3.58
N GLN A 480 11.18 14.78 -2.36
CA GLN A 480 10.39 15.01 -1.15
C GLN A 480 9.55 16.28 -1.25
N HIS A 481 10.12 17.37 -1.77
CA HIS A 481 9.36 18.61 -1.96
C HIS A 481 8.18 18.41 -2.91
N GLN A 482 8.42 17.78 -4.06
CA GLN A 482 7.36 17.51 -5.04
C GLN A 482 6.29 16.57 -4.46
N TYR A 483 6.69 15.50 -3.78
CA TYR A 483 5.76 14.61 -3.08
C TYR A 483 4.88 15.38 -2.07
N GLN A 484 5.48 16.20 -1.21
CA GLN A 484 4.73 16.96 -0.19
C GLN A 484 3.80 18.00 -0.80
N GLU A 485 4.24 18.72 -1.84
CA GLU A 485 3.39 19.71 -2.53
C GLU A 485 2.13 19.05 -3.12
N LYS A 486 2.30 17.90 -3.78
CA LYS A 486 1.19 17.14 -4.36
C LYS A 486 0.29 16.51 -3.29
N LEU A 487 0.85 16.06 -2.18
CA LEU A 487 0.09 15.55 -1.05
C LEU A 487 -0.73 16.66 -0.36
N GLU A 488 -0.16 17.85 -0.19
CA GLU A 488 -0.87 19.02 0.33
C GLU A 488 -2.08 19.37 -0.56
N GLU A 489 -1.89 19.39 -1.89
CA GLU A 489 -2.98 19.60 -2.86
C GLU A 489 -4.11 18.56 -2.70
N LEU A 490 -3.75 17.28 -2.58
CA LEU A 490 -4.72 16.18 -2.39
C LEU A 490 -5.50 16.34 -1.07
N THR A 491 -4.79 16.62 0.02
CA THR A 491 -5.42 16.72 1.35
C THR A 491 -6.31 17.96 1.46
N GLU A 492 -5.99 19.06 0.77
CA GLU A 492 -6.84 20.24 0.68
C GLU A 492 -8.14 19.96 -0.11
N ILE A 493 -8.04 19.24 -1.22
CA ILE A 493 -9.21 18.76 -1.98
C ILE A 493 -10.14 17.94 -1.08
N GLN A 494 -9.59 16.98 -0.32
CA GLN A 494 -10.35 16.14 0.60
C GLN A 494 -11.00 16.95 1.74
N ALA A 495 -10.24 17.87 2.35
CA ALA A 495 -10.76 18.75 3.39
C ALA A 495 -11.90 19.65 2.87
N ASN A 496 -11.81 20.13 1.63
CA ASN A 496 -12.86 20.91 0.99
C ASN A 496 -14.10 20.06 0.69
N ALA A 497 -13.94 18.81 0.28
CA ALA A 497 -15.07 17.88 0.07
C ALA A 497 -15.82 17.60 1.39
N GLU A 498 -15.12 17.38 2.50
CA GLU A 498 -15.77 17.20 3.81
C GLU A 498 -16.52 18.44 4.29
N ARG A 499 -15.97 19.65 4.07
CA ARG A 499 -16.62 20.92 4.46
C ARG A 499 -17.95 21.16 3.74
N GLN A 500 -18.18 20.50 2.60
CA GLN A 500 -19.41 20.57 1.83
C GLN A 500 -20.48 19.56 2.28
N LEU A 501 -20.18 18.68 3.25
CA LEU A 501 -21.16 17.75 3.78
C LEU A 501 -22.28 18.50 4.52
N HIS A 502 -23.52 18.19 4.17
CA HIS A 502 -24.71 18.79 4.76
C HIS A 502 -25.44 17.79 5.65
N PHE A 503 -25.61 18.15 6.92
CA PHE A 503 -26.32 17.36 7.91
C PHE A 503 -27.62 18.09 8.29
N GLU A 504 -28.68 17.92 7.51
CA GLU A 504 -29.94 18.62 7.75
C GLU A 504 -30.66 18.03 8.98
N ARG A 505 -31.01 16.75 8.90
CA ARG A 505 -31.78 16.02 9.91
C ARG A 505 -31.49 14.52 9.89
N PRO A 506 -31.68 13.78 11.00
CA PRO A 506 -31.25 12.38 11.10
C PRO A 506 -31.93 11.42 10.11
N SER A 507 -33.16 11.69 9.68
CA SER A 507 -33.85 10.88 8.66
C SER A 507 -33.18 10.90 7.29
N LEU A 508 -32.36 11.91 7.01
CA LEU A 508 -31.59 12.02 5.75
C LEU A 508 -30.14 11.56 5.92
N ALA A 509 -29.79 10.88 7.01
CA ALA A 509 -28.41 10.46 7.25
C ALA A 509 -27.86 9.53 6.14
N LEU A 510 -28.72 8.71 5.53
CA LEU A 510 -28.37 7.86 4.39
C LEU A 510 -28.22 8.63 3.07
N GLU A 511 -28.52 9.93 3.04
CA GLU A 511 -28.40 10.80 1.86
C GLU A 511 -27.13 11.66 1.89
N VAL A 512 -26.40 11.66 3.03
CA VAL A 512 -25.10 12.32 3.14
C VAL A 512 -24.13 11.68 2.17
N ARG A 513 -23.61 12.48 1.24
CA ARG A 513 -22.66 12.06 0.21
C ARG A 513 -21.58 13.10 0.04
N LEU A 514 -20.35 12.62 -0.19
CA LEU A 514 -19.27 13.49 -0.67
C LEU A 514 -19.64 13.97 -2.08
N PRO A 515 -19.28 15.22 -2.44
CA PRO A 515 -19.61 15.78 -3.74
C PRO A 515 -19.00 14.95 -4.86
N ILE A 516 -19.83 14.49 -5.79
CA ILE A 516 -19.37 13.82 -7.01
C ILE A 516 -18.67 14.87 -7.88
N GLN A 517 -17.38 14.67 -8.10
CA GLN A 517 -16.60 15.57 -8.94
C GLN A 517 -16.97 15.40 -10.42
N PRO A 518 -17.14 16.48 -11.20
CA PRO A 518 -17.20 16.42 -12.65
C PRO A 518 -16.03 15.59 -13.23
N LYS A 519 -16.25 14.87 -14.34
CA LYS A 519 -15.24 13.97 -14.94
C LYS A 519 -13.86 14.62 -15.08
N ARG A 520 -13.81 15.89 -15.47
CA ARG A 520 -12.55 16.64 -15.61
C ARG A 520 -11.77 16.74 -14.29
N GLN A 521 -12.44 17.10 -13.20
CA GLN A 521 -11.81 17.22 -11.87
C GLN A 521 -11.38 15.85 -11.34
N LEU A 522 -12.16 14.79 -11.61
CA LEU A 522 -11.76 13.43 -11.29
C LEU A 522 -10.45 13.02 -12.02
N LEU A 523 -10.30 13.38 -13.29
CA LEU A 523 -9.07 13.11 -14.06
C LEU A 523 -7.86 13.91 -13.53
N GLU A 524 -8.07 15.16 -13.12
CA GLU A 524 -7.05 15.98 -12.46
C GLU A 524 -6.59 15.31 -11.14
N HIS A 525 -7.51 14.79 -10.33
CA HIS A 525 -7.19 14.08 -9.10
C HIS A 525 -6.47 12.74 -9.32
N ILE A 526 -6.87 11.98 -10.35
CA ILE A 526 -6.18 10.74 -10.73
C ILE A 526 -4.73 11.06 -11.13
N THR A 527 -4.54 12.10 -11.93
CA THR A 527 -3.20 12.57 -12.34
C THR A 527 -2.36 12.94 -11.12
N LEU A 528 -2.95 13.66 -10.16
CA LEU A 528 -2.28 14.04 -8.92
C LEU A 528 -1.75 12.83 -8.13
N ARG A 529 -2.53 11.76 -8.00
CA ARG A 529 -2.05 10.54 -7.31
C ARG A 529 -0.94 9.80 -8.08
N ILE A 530 -1.00 9.80 -9.41
CA ILE A 530 0.09 9.23 -10.24
C ILE A 530 1.38 10.03 -10.01
N GLU A 531 1.30 11.35 -9.95
CA GLU A 531 2.44 12.22 -9.61
C GLU A 531 2.97 11.93 -8.20
N ILE A 532 2.10 11.80 -7.19
CA ILE A 532 2.48 11.42 -5.82
C ILE A 532 3.27 10.10 -5.82
N GLN A 533 2.74 9.05 -6.46
CA GLN A 533 3.41 7.74 -6.53
C GLN A 533 4.75 7.81 -7.27
N GLN A 534 4.83 8.62 -8.32
CA GLN A 534 6.08 8.82 -9.05
C GLN A 534 7.15 9.48 -8.19
N TRP A 535 6.80 10.56 -7.47
CA TRP A 535 7.74 11.28 -6.62
C TRP A 535 8.15 10.50 -5.38
N GLU A 536 7.24 9.74 -4.80
CA GLU A 536 7.52 8.83 -3.68
C GLU A 536 8.50 7.70 -4.09
N LEU A 537 8.35 7.15 -5.30
CA LEU A 537 9.33 6.19 -5.84
C LEU A 537 10.69 6.85 -6.12
N GLU A 538 10.69 8.11 -6.58
CA GLU A 538 11.93 8.86 -6.84
C GLU A 538 12.64 9.27 -5.54
N ASP A 539 11.90 9.58 -4.49
CA ASP A 539 12.42 9.77 -3.13
C ASP A 539 13.10 8.48 -2.63
N LEU A 540 12.38 7.35 -2.63
CA LEU A 540 12.95 6.05 -2.26
C LEU A 540 14.24 5.73 -3.06
N HIS A 541 14.24 5.98 -4.37
CA HIS A 541 15.40 5.74 -5.22
C HIS A 541 16.65 6.47 -4.73
N TYR A 542 16.54 7.79 -4.50
CA TYR A 542 17.68 8.58 -4.08
C TYR A 542 18.06 8.38 -2.62
N SER A 543 17.09 8.10 -1.74
CA SER A 543 17.38 7.67 -0.36
C SER A 543 18.20 6.37 -0.34
N LEU A 544 17.82 5.36 -1.13
CA LEU A 544 18.58 4.10 -1.24
C LEU A 544 20.00 4.32 -1.77
N LEU A 545 20.18 5.20 -2.77
CA LEU A 545 21.51 5.51 -3.31
C LEU A 545 22.39 6.32 -2.35
N GLN A 546 21.80 7.11 -1.46
CA GLN A 546 22.53 7.90 -0.46
C GLN A 546 23.05 7.04 0.71
N ASP A 547 22.21 6.16 1.23
CA ASP A 547 22.55 5.25 2.34
C ASP A 547 21.79 3.92 2.20
N PHE A 548 22.35 3.02 1.40
CA PHE A 548 21.69 1.76 1.07
C PHE A 548 21.49 0.89 2.32
N THR A 549 22.49 0.82 3.20
CA THR A 549 22.45 -0.01 4.41
C THR A 549 21.31 0.41 5.35
N THR A 550 21.13 1.70 5.54
CA THR A 550 20.06 2.24 6.40
C THR A 550 18.70 2.17 5.70
N ASN A 551 18.61 2.66 4.47
CA ASN A 551 17.33 2.88 3.80
C ASN A 551 16.72 1.59 3.20
N PHE A 552 17.52 0.53 3.00
CA PHE A 552 17.00 -0.80 2.72
C PHE A 552 16.15 -1.35 3.89
N ASN A 553 16.56 -1.07 5.13
CA ASN A 553 15.85 -1.51 6.33
C ASN A 553 14.74 -0.53 6.76
N ASN A 554 14.89 0.75 6.39
CA ASN A 554 13.99 1.83 6.79
C ASN A 554 13.02 2.21 5.68
N GLU A 555 13.43 3.06 4.74
CA GLU A 555 12.53 3.65 3.74
C GLU A 555 11.85 2.60 2.85
N LEU A 556 12.60 1.61 2.37
CA LEU A 556 12.05 0.53 1.56
C LEU A 556 10.98 -0.27 2.29
N PHE A 557 11.23 -0.62 3.56
CA PHE A 557 10.29 -1.39 4.37
C PHE A 557 9.04 -0.57 4.73
N GLU A 558 9.20 0.72 5.06
CA GLU A 558 8.09 1.62 5.37
C GLU A 558 7.18 1.75 4.15
N LEU A 559 7.76 2.06 2.98
CA LEU A 559 7.00 2.27 1.77
C LEU A 559 6.28 1.00 1.31
N ALA A 560 6.97 -0.16 1.30
CA ALA A 560 6.35 -1.43 0.93
C ALA A 560 5.15 -1.79 1.84
N ASP A 561 5.26 -1.54 3.15
CA ASP A 561 4.20 -1.82 4.11
C ASP A 561 3.02 -0.81 4.00
N GLN A 562 3.31 0.46 3.69
CA GLN A 562 2.28 1.44 3.34
C GLN A 562 1.49 1.00 2.11
N LYS A 563 2.16 0.50 1.05
CA LYS A 563 1.47 0.00 -0.16
C LYS A 563 0.64 -1.24 0.10
N TRP A 564 1.13 -2.14 0.94
CA TRP A 564 0.34 -3.27 1.42
C TRP A 564 -0.92 -2.82 2.17
N THR A 565 -0.79 -1.88 3.11
CA THR A 565 -1.93 -1.33 3.89
C THR A 565 -2.95 -0.61 2.99
N ALA A 566 -2.49 0.00 1.90
CA ALA A 566 -3.30 0.70 0.90
C ALA A 566 -3.95 -0.24 -0.15
N ASN A 567 -3.75 -1.55 -0.03
CA ASN A 567 -4.21 -2.54 -1.00
C ASN A 567 -3.64 -2.37 -2.44
N ASP A 568 -2.42 -1.86 -2.58
CA ASP A 568 -1.82 -1.55 -3.87
C ASP A 568 -0.73 -2.56 -4.29
N GLU A 569 -1.17 -3.63 -4.94
CA GLU A 569 -0.29 -4.71 -5.41
C GLU A 569 0.66 -4.28 -6.56
N ASP A 570 0.20 -3.37 -7.42
CA ASP A 570 1.01 -2.84 -8.52
C ASP A 570 2.16 -1.98 -7.96
N ALA A 571 1.89 -1.13 -6.97
CA ALA A 571 2.92 -0.29 -6.37
C ALA A 571 3.99 -1.11 -5.65
N ASP A 572 3.62 -2.18 -4.91
CA ASP A 572 4.63 -3.10 -4.35
C ASP A 572 5.46 -3.76 -5.48
N ALA A 573 4.84 -4.20 -6.58
CA ALA A 573 5.57 -4.77 -7.72
C ALA A 573 6.62 -3.81 -8.29
N VAL A 574 6.28 -2.51 -8.39
CA VAL A 574 7.18 -1.45 -8.86
C VAL A 574 8.33 -1.21 -7.89
N ILE A 575 8.07 -1.21 -6.58
CA ILE A 575 9.10 -1.09 -5.54
C ILE A 575 10.08 -2.27 -5.60
N ARG A 576 9.60 -3.49 -5.87
CA ARG A 576 10.48 -4.66 -6.06
C ARG A 576 11.35 -4.55 -7.29
N ALA A 577 10.76 -4.14 -8.41
CA ALA A 577 11.50 -3.90 -9.64
C ALA A 577 12.63 -2.88 -9.41
N GLU A 578 12.35 -1.82 -8.64
CA GLU A 578 13.36 -0.83 -8.29
C GLU A 578 14.52 -1.39 -7.47
N LEU A 579 14.21 -2.12 -6.40
CA LEU A 579 15.22 -2.74 -5.54
C LEU A 579 16.14 -3.66 -6.33
N TRP A 580 15.56 -4.57 -7.13
CA TRP A 580 16.33 -5.54 -7.90
C TRP A 580 17.15 -4.89 -9.02
N GLN A 581 16.65 -3.81 -9.63
CA GLN A 581 17.44 -3.02 -10.55
C GLN A 581 18.67 -2.39 -9.88
N LEU A 582 18.53 -1.82 -8.68
CA LEU A 582 19.67 -1.25 -7.93
C LEU A 582 20.72 -2.29 -7.54
N LEU A 583 20.27 -3.51 -7.19
CA LEU A 583 21.15 -4.60 -6.75
C LEU A 583 21.89 -5.30 -7.91
N GLU A 584 21.29 -5.35 -9.11
CA GLU A 584 21.81 -6.13 -10.24
C GLU A 584 22.32 -5.30 -11.42
N ASP A 585 21.83 -4.07 -11.63
CA ASP A 585 22.23 -3.27 -12.80
C ASP A 585 23.56 -2.53 -12.56
N PRO A 586 24.62 -2.84 -13.34
CA PRO A 586 25.90 -2.14 -13.24
C PRO A 586 25.81 -0.64 -13.53
N ALA A 587 24.74 -0.15 -14.17
CA ALA A 587 24.56 1.28 -14.45
C ALA A 587 24.46 2.12 -13.16
N TYR A 588 23.92 1.56 -12.08
CA TYR A 588 23.86 2.24 -10.78
C TYR A 588 25.18 2.19 -10.01
N ALA A 589 26.06 1.23 -10.34
CA ALA A 589 27.38 1.07 -9.74
C ALA A 589 27.34 1.11 -8.19
N LEU A 590 26.31 0.45 -7.63
CA LEU A 590 26.05 0.44 -6.20
C LEU A 590 27.21 -0.19 -5.42
N LYS A 591 27.87 -1.20 -6.00
CA LYS A 591 29.05 -1.85 -5.41
C LYS A 591 30.23 -0.89 -5.28
N GLU A 592 30.44 -0.04 -6.28
CA GLU A 592 31.62 0.83 -6.38
C GLU A 592 31.43 2.16 -5.66
N PHE A 593 30.22 2.74 -5.74
CA PHE A 593 29.95 4.09 -5.25
C PHE A 593 28.84 4.16 -4.19
N GLY A 594 28.10 3.07 -3.96
CA GLY A 594 27.08 3.03 -2.94
C GLY A 594 27.69 3.08 -1.54
N LYS A 595 26.99 3.75 -0.62
CA LYS A 595 27.31 3.69 0.81
C LYS A 595 26.79 2.36 1.36
N ILE A 596 27.58 1.30 1.17
CA ILE A 596 27.31 -0.03 1.70
C ILE A 596 28.33 -0.32 2.81
N GLU A 597 27.89 -0.24 4.06
CA GLU A 597 28.74 -0.47 5.22
C GLU A 597 28.77 -1.95 5.61
N GLU A 598 29.95 -2.45 6.00
CA GLU A 598 30.13 -3.79 6.55
C GLU A 598 29.98 -3.76 8.08
N TRP A 599 29.04 -4.53 8.63
CA TRP A 599 28.80 -4.64 10.08
C TRP A 599 29.39 -5.92 10.69
N GLU A 600 29.37 -6.01 12.02
CA GLU A 600 30.16 -6.98 12.78
C GLU A 600 29.87 -8.45 12.42
N SER A 601 28.60 -8.78 12.16
CA SER A 601 28.21 -10.15 11.81
C SER A 601 28.66 -10.57 10.41
N LEU A 602 28.78 -9.64 9.45
CA LEU A 602 29.36 -9.92 8.13
C LEU A 602 30.87 -10.09 8.21
N LYS A 603 31.57 -9.24 8.98
CA LYS A 603 33.01 -9.34 9.22
C LYS A 603 33.39 -10.71 9.76
N LYS A 604 32.62 -11.21 10.74
CA LYS A 604 32.82 -12.55 11.32
C LYS A 604 32.65 -13.68 10.31
N ARG A 605 31.82 -13.49 9.27
CA ARG A 605 31.58 -14.48 8.20
C ARG A 605 32.46 -14.29 6.96
N ASN A 606 33.24 -13.21 6.90
CA ASN A 606 33.99 -12.81 5.69
C ASN A 606 33.07 -12.74 4.45
N GLU A 607 31.90 -12.15 4.63
CA GLU A 607 30.84 -12.08 3.62
C GLU A 607 30.76 -10.67 3.01
N GLU A 608 30.74 -10.57 1.67
CA GLU A 608 30.56 -9.26 1.02
C GLU A 608 29.16 -8.69 1.32
N PRO A 609 29.06 -7.42 1.78
CA PRO A 609 27.76 -6.77 2.05
C PRO A 609 26.74 -6.85 0.91
N LEU A 610 27.14 -6.67 -0.35
CA LEU A 610 26.21 -6.72 -1.48
C LEU A 610 25.58 -8.11 -1.64
N HIS A 611 26.34 -9.19 -1.44
CA HIS A 611 25.79 -10.55 -1.45
C HIS A 611 24.80 -10.76 -0.30
N ALA A 612 25.08 -10.20 0.88
CA ALA A 612 24.15 -10.25 2.01
C ALA A 612 22.82 -9.54 1.69
N PHE A 613 22.87 -8.35 1.06
CA PHE A 613 21.67 -7.62 0.66
C PHE A 613 20.85 -8.35 -0.40
N LYS A 614 21.49 -8.99 -1.40
CA LYS A 614 20.79 -9.86 -2.36
C LYS A 614 20.04 -10.98 -1.65
N ARG A 615 20.69 -11.68 -0.71
CA ARG A 615 20.02 -12.69 0.11
C ARG A 615 18.86 -12.12 0.94
N PHE A 616 19.02 -10.95 1.54
CA PHE A 616 17.94 -10.32 2.32
C PHE A 616 16.77 -9.88 1.44
N ALA A 617 17.02 -9.42 0.21
CA ALA A 617 15.98 -9.13 -0.77
C ALA A 617 15.16 -10.39 -1.11
N LEU A 618 15.81 -11.54 -1.31
CA LEU A 618 15.11 -12.83 -1.49
C LEU A 618 14.21 -13.19 -0.30
N GLN A 619 14.68 -12.95 0.92
CA GLN A 619 13.92 -13.23 2.14
C GLN A 619 12.73 -12.27 2.32
N ASN A 620 12.89 -11.00 1.94
CA ASN A 620 11.82 -10.03 1.90
C ASN A 620 10.74 -10.47 0.90
N ASP A 621 11.13 -10.78 -0.34
CA ASP A 621 10.18 -11.24 -1.39
C ASP A 621 9.32 -12.41 -0.90
N ALA A 622 9.92 -13.39 -0.22
CA ALA A 622 9.20 -14.52 0.35
C ALA A 622 8.18 -14.10 1.44
N SER A 623 8.52 -13.13 2.28
CA SER A 623 7.61 -12.60 3.30
C SER A 623 6.49 -11.75 2.68
N ASP A 624 6.80 -11.01 1.63
CA ASP A 624 5.86 -10.15 0.93
C ASP A 624 4.86 -10.95 0.10
N TRP A 625 5.22 -12.13 -0.40
CA TRP A 625 4.24 -13.06 -1.00
C TRP A 625 3.21 -13.56 0.01
N ILE A 626 3.57 -13.79 1.28
CA ILE A 626 2.60 -14.12 2.33
C ILE A 626 1.62 -12.95 2.52
N LYS A 627 2.16 -11.73 2.65
CA LYS A 627 1.36 -10.49 2.75
C LYS A 627 0.43 -10.28 1.55
N ARG A 628 0.87 -10.59 0.34
CA ARG A 628 0.07 -10.47 -0.90
C ARG A 628 -1.14 -11.41 -0.88
N PHE A 629 -0.99 -12.64 -0.40
CA PHE A 629 -2.13 -13.53 -0.24
C PHE A 629 -3.11 -13.05 0.85
N ASP A 630 -2.61 -12.49 1.95
CA ASP A 630 -3.45 -11.85 2.97
C ASP A 630 -4.20 -10.63 2.41
N LEU A 631 -3.52 -9.84 1.57
CA LEU A 631 -4.11 -8.70 0.89
C LEU A 631 -5.27 -9.14 -0.01
N ARG A 632 -5.08 -10.23 -0.76
CA ARG A 632 -6.08 -10.89 -1.61
C ARG A 632 -7.23 -11.54 -0.84
N LYS A 633 -7.18 -11.52 0.51
CA LYS A 633 -8.11 -12.23 1.40
C LYS A 633 -8.11 -13.75 1.19
N ASP A 634 -7.08 -14.28 0.54
CA ASP A 634 -6.86 -15.71 0.38
C ASP A 634 -5.97 -16.22 1.53
N PHE A 635 -6.51 -16.15 2.74
CA PHE A 635 -5.80 -16.55 3.96
C PHE A 635 -5.38 -18.03 3.92
N SER A 636 -6.14 -18.86 3.19
CA SER A 636 -5.80 -20.28 3.02
C SER A 636 -4.54 -20.44 2.18
N ARG A 637 -4.43 -19.71 1.05
CA ARG A 637 -3.22 -19.68 0.23
C ARG A 637 -2.03 -19.07 0.95
N ALA A 638 -2.25 -18.03 1.77
CA ALA A 638 -1.20 -17.41 2.58
C ALA A 638 -0.58 -18.42 3.57
N ILE A 639 -1.44 -19.17 4.28
CA ILE A 639 -1.00 -20.22 5.22
C ILE A 639 -0.30 -21.36 4.48
N GLU A 640 -0.90 -21.87 3.39
CA GLU A 640 -0.33 -22.95 2.57
C GLU A 640 1.07 -22.58 2.04
N PHE A 641 1.20 -21.38 1.46
CA PHE A 641 2.46 -20.89 0.92
C PHE A 641 3.52 -20.76 2.02
N ALA A 642 3.18 -20.15 3.16
CA ALA A 642 4.11 -19.98 4.27
C ALA A 642 4.61 -21.32 4.83
N GLU A 643 3.75 -22.33 4.92
CA GLU A 643 4.13 -23.67 5.41
C GLU A 643 5.01 -24.42 4.41
N LYS A 644 4.66 -24.39 3.13
CA LYS A 644 5.49 -24.99 2.06
C LYS A 644 6.85 -24.31 1.96
N LEU A 645 6.91 -22.99 2.14
CA LEU A 645 8.16 -22.25 2.17
C LEU A 645 9.06 -22.69 3.33
N GLU A 646 8.52 -22.92 4.52
CA GLU A 646 9.31 -23.45 5.65
C GLU A 646 9.85 -24.86 5.38
N ASP A 647 9.12 -25.68 4.62
CA ASP A 647 9.61 -27.00 4.18
C ASP A 647 10.68 -26.88 3.08
N ALA A 648 10.51 -25.97 2.13
CA ALA A 648 11.52 -25.68 1.11
C ALA A 648 12.84 -25.19 1.72
N ILE A 649 12.79 -24.30 2.74
CA ILE A 649 13.98 -23.83 3.46
C ILE A 649 14.73 -25.00 4.12
N LYS A 650 14.00 -25.99 4.68
CA LYS A 650 14.62 -27.21 5.22
C LYS A 650 15.27 -28.04 4.13
N GLN A 651 14.67 -28.12 2.95
CA GLN A 651 15.25 -28.82 1.81
C GLN A 651 16.52 -28.13 1.28
N TRP A 652 16.47 -26.80 1.09
CA TRP A 652 17.63 -26.00 0.67
C TRP A 652 18.82 -26.18 1.61
N SER A 653 18.57 -26.43 2.90
CA SER A 653 19.65 -26.71 3.86
C SER A 653 20.45 -27.98 3.60
N ARG A 654 19.96 -28.84 2.72
CA ARG A 654 20.64 -30.07 2.28
C ARG A 654 21.20 -29.92 0.86
N GLU A 655 20.51 -29.18 0.00
CA GLU A 655 20.77 -29.16 -1.44
C GLU A 655 21.57 -27.96 -1.92
N LYS A 656 21.51 -26.83 -1.21
CA LYS A 656 22.10 -25.54 -1.64
C LYS A 656 23.16 -25.01 -0.66
N VAL A 657 23.88 -25.91 0.01
CA VAL A 657 24.84 -25.58 1.08
C VAL A 657 25.97 -24.64 0.60
N ASP A 658 26.38 -24.77 -0.65
CA ASP A 658 27.48 -23.99 -1.24
C ASP A 658 27.03 -22.69 -1.93
N ASP A 659 25.72 -22.38 -1.95
CA ASP A 659 25.19 -21.16 -2.54
C ASP A 659 25.03 -20.05 -1.47
N ALA A 660 25.78 -18.96 -1.63
CA ALA A 660 25.77 -17.82 -0.71
C ALA A 660 24.39 -17.13 -0.57
N ASN A 661 23.52 -17.26 -1.58
CA ASN A 661 22.14 -16.77 -1.52
C ASN A 661 21.26 -17.62 -0.58
N PHE A 662 21.65 -18.87 -0.31
CA PHE A 662 20.92 -19.83 0.52
C PHE A 662 21.62 -20.11 1.86
N PHE A 663 22.35 -19.12 2.39
CA PHE A 663 22.93 -19.23 3.72
C PHE A 663 21.84 -19.46 4.80
N ILE A 664 21.60 -20.73 5.13
CA ILE A 664 20.47 -21.19 5.94
C ILE A 664 20.38 -20.55 7.32
N PRO A 665 21.50 -20.32 8.06
CA PRO A 665 21.42 -19.62 9.33
C PRO A 665 20.77 -18.23 9.21
N SER A 666 20.88 -17.55 8.07
CA SER A 666 20.19 -16.29 7.82
C SER A 666 18.68 -16.47 7.57
N TRP A 667 18.27 -17.54 6.88
CA TRP A 667 16.86 -17.87 6.65
C TRP A 667 16.13 -18.36 7.91
N GLN A 668 16.87 -18.99 8.81
CA GLN A 668 16.39 -19.51 10.09
C GLN A 668 16.58 -18.53 11.26
N ASN A 669 17.21 -17.38 11.02
CA ASN A 669 17.39 -16.34 12.02
C ASN A 669 16.04 -15.91 12.61
N THR A 670 16.00 -15.65 13.92
CA THR A 670 14.78 -15.27 14.63
C THR A 670 14.04 -14.10 13.98
N LEU A 671 14.73 -13.08 13.43
CA LEU A 671 14.09 -11.97 12.71
C LEU A 671 13.31 -12.47 11.47
N THR A 672 14.00 -13.14 10.55
CA THR A 672 13.44 -13.52 9.23
C THR A 672 12.38 -14.62 9.38
N ARG A 673 12.60 -15.56 10.29
CA ARG A 673 11.62 -16.60 10.63
C ARG A 673 10.38 -16.02 11.29
N SER A 674 10.55 -15.06 12.21
CA SER A 674 9.41 -14.43 12.89
C SER A 674 8.64 -13.50 11.95
N GLU A 675 9.29 -12.85 10.99
CA GLU A 675 8.61 -12.06 9.96
C GLU A 675 7.68 -12.93 9.10
N ARG A 676 8.14 -14.07 8.59
CA ARG A 676 7.27 -15.00 7.85
C ARG A 676 6.15 -15.57 8.72
N ALA A 677 6.48 -15.93 9.96
CA ALA A 677 5.50 -16.46 10.89
C ALA A 677 4.42 -15.43 11.28
N LEU A 678 4.78 -14.14 11.39
CA LEU A 678 3.86 -13.04 11.71
C LEU A 678 2.69 -13.01 10.74
N TRP A 679 2.98 -13.00 9.44
CA TRP A 679 1.97 -12.89 8.40
C TRP A 679 1.13 -14.16 8.31
N ARG A 680 1.75 -15.35 8.39
CA ARG A 680 1.02 -16.63 8.48
C ARG A 680 0.06 -16.67 9.68
N ASP A 681 0.54 -16.24 10.84
CA ASP A 681 -0.21 -16.32 12.09
C ASP A 681 -1.30 -15.23 12.14
N TYR A 682 -1.09 -14.08 11.50
CA TYR A 682 -2.13 -13.09 11.25
C TYR A 682 -3.22 -13.62 10.30
N ALA A 683 -2.86 -14.31 9.22
CA ALA A 683 -3.79 -14.99 8.33
C ALA A 683 -4.68 -16.00 9.09
N ARG A 684 -4.10 -16.76 10.03
CA ARG A 684 -4.84 -17.69 10.91
C ARG A 684 -5.84 -16.96 11.81
N ILE A 685 -5.45 -15.82 12.41
CA ILE A 685 -6.35 -14.99 13.21
C ILE A 685 -7.53 -14.50 12.37
N LEU A 686 -7.28 -14.01 11.15
CA LEU A 686 -8.33 -13.54 10.23
C LEU A 686 -9.24 -14.69 9.77
N ALA A 687 -8.70 -15.88 9.54
CA ALA A 687 -9.47 -17.07 9.19
C ALA A 687 -10.20 -17.73 10.37
N GLY A 688 -9.93 -17.30 11.61
CA GLY A 688 -10.51 -17.90 12.83
C GLY A 688 -9.98 -19.31 13.14
N ILE A 689 -8.77 -19.65 12.69
CA ILE A 689 -8.16 -20.97 12.85
C ILE A 689 -7.24 -20.97 14.08
N ASP A 690 -7.55 -21.82 15.07
CA ASP A 690 -6.73 -22.02 16.28
C ASP A 690 -6.26 -20.72 16.95
N VAL A 691 -7.18 -19.75 17.10
CA VAL A 691 -6.84 -18.37 17.48
C VAL A 691 -6.09 -18.30 18.80
N ASP A 692 -6.53 -18.99 19.86
CA ASP A 692 -5.87 -18.98 21.18
C ASP A 692 -4.42 -19.47 21.11
N SER A 693 -4.22 -20.63 20.46
CA SER A 693 -2.89 -21.22 20.24
C SER A 693 -1.99 -20.30 19.43
N THR A 694 -2.56 -19.63 18.43
CA THR A 694 -1.85 -18.69 17.57
C THR A 694 -1.40 -17.46 18.35
N LEU A 695 -2.26 -16.88 19.20
CA LEU A 695 -1.92 -15.74 20.04
C LEU A 695 -0.83 -16.07 21.07
N GLU A 696 -0.88 -17.25 21.69
CA GLU A 696 0.17 -17.70 22.61
C GLU A 696 1.54 -17.80 21.90
N LYS A 697 1.54 -18.35 20.68
CA LYS A 697 2.75 -18.50 19.86
C LYS A 697 3.31 -17.14 19.44
N MET A 698 2.46 -16.25 18.93
CA MET A 698 2.86 -14.88 18.57
C MET A 698 3.45 -14.13 19.77
N GLY A 699 2.88 -14.30 20.97
CA GLY A 699 3.39 -13.73 22.22
C GLY A 699 4.80 -14.21 22.56
N LYS A 700 5.12 -15.50 22.35
CA LYS A 700 6.47 -16.03 22.54
C LYS A 700 7.46 -15.49 21.50
N GLN A 701 7.03 -15.39 20.24
CA GLN A 701 7.89 -14.91 19.16
C GLN A 701 8.27 -13.43 19.32
N VAL A 702 7.31 -12.57 19.66
CA VAL A 702 7.63 -11.14 19.88
C VAL A 702 8.57 -10.94 21.08
N GLN A 703 8.48 -11.78 22.11
CA GLN A 703 9.44 -11.76 23.22
C GLN A 703 10.86 -12.18 22.79
N GLU A 704 11.01 -13.10 21.83
CA GLU A 704 12.33 -13.40 21.25
C GLU A 704 12.90 -12.19 20.49
N LEU A 705 12.05 -11.46 19.73
CA LEU A 705 12.45 -10.23 19.04
C LEU A 705 12.86 -9.12 20.02
N GLU A 706 12.12 -8.94 21.12
CA GLU A 706 12.49 -7.96 22.16
C GLU A 706 13.84 -8.27 22.81
N LYS A 707 14.16 -9.55 23.06
CA LYS A 707 15.47 -9.94 23.59
C LYS A 707 16.61 -9.54 22.64
N LEU A 708 16.41 -9.73 21.34
CA LEU A 708 17.38 -9.30 20.33
C LEU A 708 17.53 -7.77 20.29
N LEU A 709 16.43 -7.02 20.37
CA LEU A 709 16.44 -5.55 20.39
C LEU A 709 17.18 -4.96 21.59
N GLN A 710 17.12 -5.61 22.75
CA GLN A 710 17.71 -5.09 23.99
C GLN A 710 19.23 -5.31 24.08
N ALA A 711 19.76 -6.28 23.35
CA ALA A 711 21.17 -6.66 23.40
C ALA A 711 22.00 -5.99 22.26
N PRO A 712 23.27 -5.61 22.51
CA PRO A 712 24.19 -5.14 21.47
C PRO A 712 24.64 -6.27 20.53
N GLN A 713 25.09 -5.89 19.33
CA GLN A 713 25.62 -6.83 18.32
C GLN A 713 26.76 -7.74 18.80
N SER A 714 27.48 -7.33 19.84
CA SER A 714 28.58 -8.09 20.43
C SER A 714 28.12 -9.18 21.40
N GLU A 715 26.87 -9.14 21.87
CA GLU A 715 26.33 -10.05 22.87
C GLU A 715 25.58 -11.22 22.21
N MET A 716 25.88 -12.44 22.66
CA MET A 716 25.18 -13.67 22.23
C MET A 716 23.84 -13.80 22.97
N VAL A 717 22.72 -13.76 22.24
CA VAL A 717 21.37 -13.83 22.82
C VAL A 717 20.81 -15.25 22.76
N PHE A 718 21.00 -15.93 21.62
CA PHE A 718 20.57 -17.32 21.43
C PHE A 718 21.76 -18.20 21.00
N PRO A 719 22.50 -18.81 21.95
CA PRO A 719 23.67 -19.62 21.65
C PRO A 719 23.39 -20.85 20.79
N ASP A 720 22.21 -21.45 20.94
CA ASP A 720 21.74 -22.61 20.17
C ASP A 720 21.55 -22.30 18.67
N ARG A 721 21.27 -21.04 18.35
CA ARG A 721 21.07 -20.53 16.98
C ARG A 721 22.23 -19.67 16.49
N ASN A 722 23.24 -19.43 17.33
CA ASN A 722 24.35 -18.52 17.09
C ASN A 722 23.91 -17.10 16.71
N GLU A 723 22.93 -16.56 17.45
CA GLU A 723 22.37 -15.22 17.20
C GLU A 723 22.80 -14.21 18.26
N THR A 724 23.20 -13.02 17.79
CA THR A 724 23.60 -11.88 18.61
C THR A 724 22.54 -10.78 18.62
N GLY A 725 22.69 -9.81 19.54
CA GLY A 725 21.78 -8.68 19.65
C GLY A 725 21.73 -7.75 18.42
N PHE A 726 20.71 -6.90 18.38
CA PHE A 726 20.42 -5.98 17.27
C PHE A 726 20.59 -4.51 17.62
N LYS A 727 20.91 -4.15 18.86
CA LYS A 727 21.21 -2.77 19.18
C LYS A 727 22.43 -2.29 18.39
N ASP A 728 22.30 -1.14 17.75
CA ASP A 728 23.22 -0.54 16.77
C ASP A 728 23.37 -1.35 15.46
N HIS A 729 22.53 -2.36 15.22
CA HIS A 729 22.52 -3.14 13.96
C HIS A 729 21.76 -2.38 12.86
N PRO A 730 22.18 -2.45 11.58
CA PRO A 730 21.44 -1.80 10.49
C PRO A 730 19.96 -2.16 10.38
N ALA A 731 19.60 -3.38 10.79
CA ALA A 731 18.23 -3.88 10.82
C ALA A 731 17.51 -3.69 12.18
N GLU A 732 18.06 -2.91 13.12
CA GLU A 732 17.43 -2.64 14.42
C GLU A 732 16.03 -2.05 14.25
N THR A 733 15.89 -1.01 13.41
CA THR A 733 14.61 -0.37 13.13
C THR A 733 13.63 -1.34 12.46
N LYS A 734 14.09 -2.17 11.52
CA LYS A 734 13.25 -3.21 10.89
C LYS A 734 12.75 -4.22 11.92
N LEU A 735 13.62 -4.70 12.81
CA LEU A 735 13.26 -5.64 13.87
C LEU A 735 12.23 -5.02 14.84
N ARG A 736 12.43 -3.76 15.21
CA ARG A 736 11.51 -3.02 16.08
C ARG A 736 10.14 -2.84 15.43
N ARG A 737 10.13 -2.51 14.13
CA ARG A 737 8.93 -2.42 13.29
C ARG A 737 8.16 -3.74 13.24
N ILE A 738 8.85 -4.86 13.04
CA ILE A 738 8.21 -6.19 13.05
C ILE A 738 7.65 -6.50 14.44
N ALA A 739 8.36 -6.17 15.52
CA ALA A 739 7.84 -6.33 16.88
C ALA A 739 6.60 -5.46 17.13
N SER A 740 6.57 -4.22 16.62
CA SER A 740 5.41 -3.34 16.74
C SER A 740 4.18 -3.87 15.98
N ILE A 741 4.38 -4.43 14.78
CA ILE A 741 3.31 -5.09 14.01
C ILE A 741 2.80 -6.35 14.75
N TYR A 742 3.69 -7.18 15.31
CA TYR A 742 3.33 -8.31 16.16
C TYR A 742 2.39 -7.89 17.29
N TYR A 743 2.77 -6.86 18.03
CA TYR A 743 1.97 -6.36 19.15
C TYR A 743 0.62 -5.78 18.70
N ASN A 744 0.57 -5.10 17.55
CA ASN A 744 -0.70 -4.62 17.01
C ASN A 744 -1.64 -5.78 16.65
N TYR A 745 -1.14 -6.84 16.02
CA TYR A 745 -1.98 -8.00 15.66
C TYR A 745 -2.33 -8.90 16.85
N LEU A 746 -1.45 -9.02 17.84
CA LEU A 746 -1.81 -9.58 19.15
C LEU A 746 -2.96 -8.78 19.78
N GLY A 747 -2.86 -7.46 19.77
CA GLY A 747 -3.91 -6.58 20.26
C GLY A 747 -5.24 -6.78 19.53
N TYR A 748 -5.19 -6.98 18.21
CA TYR A 748 -6.36 -7.26 17.39
C TYR A 748 -7.02 -8.60 17.73
N GLY A 749 -6.21 -9.67 17.84
CA GLY A 749 -6.72 -10.98 18.23
C GLY A 749 -7.35 -10.98 19.63
N TYR A 750 -6.67 -10.40 20.62
CA TYR A 750 -7.21 -10.28 21.97
C TYR A 750 -8.50 -9.45 22.01
N ALA A 751 -8.58 -8.34 21.26
CA ALA A 751 -9.80 -7.54 21.19
C ALA A 751 -10.99 -8.32 20.62
N ASN A 752 -10.77 -9.13 19.58
CA ASN A 752 -11.82 -9.96 18.97
C ASN A 752 -12.33 -11.08 19.91
N GLN A 753 -11.48 -11.55 20.82
CA GLN A 753 -11.86 -12.51 21.86
C GLN A 753 -12.52 -11.86 23.09
N GLY A 754 -12.50 -10.52 23.16
CA GLY A 754 -12.99 -9.77 24.32
C GLY A 754 -11.97 -9.63 25.46
N ASN A 755 -10.70 -10.01 25.25
CA ASN A 755 -9.61 -9.93 26.22
C ASN A 755 -9.01 -8.51 26.26
N SER A 756 -9.78 -7.59 26.83
CA SER A 756 -9.53 -6.15 26.69
C SER A 756 -8.25 -5.64 27.37
N SER A 757 -7.77 -6.24 28.47
CA SER A 757 -6.52 -5.77 29.12
C SER A 757 -5.30 -6.23 28.34
N GLN A 758 -5.26 -7.50 27.93
CA GLN A 758 -4.22 -8.00 27.03
C GLN A 758 -4.17 -7.21 25.72
N ALA A 759 -5.33 -6.88 25.13
CA ALA A 759 -5.40 -6.05 23.94
C ALA A 759 -4.83 -4.65 24.17
N ARG A 760 -5.24 -3.97 25.26
CA ARG A 760 -4.72 -2.65 25.65
C ARG A 760 -3.21 -2.68 25.82
N ASP A 761 -2.68 -3.69 26.50
CA ASP A 761 -1.26 -3.78 26.82
C ASP A 761 -0.44 -4.07 25.57
N ALA A 762 -0.92 -4.94 24.68
CA ALA A 762 -0.30 -5.20 23.38
C ALA A 762 -0.29 -3.93 22.50
N TYR A 763 -1.42 -3.24 22.34
CA TYR A 763 -1.43 -1.97 21.60
C TYR A 763 -0.56 -0.89 22.24
N GLY A 764 -0.49 -0.83 23.58
CA GLY A 764 0.40 0.07 24.30
C GLY A 764 1.88 -0.18 23.98
N ARG A 765 2.28 -1.46 23.90
CA ARG A 765 3.62 -1.89 23.47
C ARG A 765 3.89 -1.57 22.00
N ALA A 766 2.93 -1.79 21.12
CA ALA A 766 3.03 -1.40 19.71
C ALA A 766 3.28 0.11 19.56
N LEU A 767 2.50 0.95 20.25
CA LEU A 767 2.66 2.41 20.21
C LEU A 767 4.00 2.89 20.76
N LEU A 768 4.57 2.22 21.76
CA LEU A 768 5.90 2.54 22.27
C LEU A 768 6.93 2.45 21.15
N HIS A 769 6.96 1.33 20.44
CA HIS A 769 7.89 1.10 19.33
C HIS A 769 7.63 2.03 18.14
N MET A 770 6.38 2.20 17.72
CA MET A 770 6.03 3.05 16.56
C MET A 770 6.42 4.52 16.74
N ARG A 771 6.40 5.03 17.98
CA ARG A 771 6.85 6.39 18.30
C ARG A 771 8.36 6.55 18.23
N GLU A 772 9.10 5.52 18.63
CA GLU A 772 10.56 5.50 18.53
C GLU A 772 11.01 5.44 17.06
N GLU A 773 10.25 4.74 16.21
CA GLU A 773 10.53 4.56 14.78
C GLU A 773 10.03 5.71 13.89
N LYS A 774 9.15 6.58 14.41
CA LYS A 774 8.48 7.66 13.66
C LYS A 774 7.65 7.16 12.46
N SER A 775 6.83 6.11 12.65
CA SER A 775 5.94 5.55 11.61
C SER A 775 4.47 6.02 11.81
N PRO A 776 4.07 7.20 11.31
CA PRO A 776 2.77 7.81 11.60
C PRO A 776 1.56 7.01 11.08
N ASP A 777 1.67 6.32 9.94
CA ASP A 777 0.59 5.49 9.37
C ASP A 777 0.18 4.35 10.32
N ARG A 778 1.19 3.64 10.83
CA ARG A 778 0.99 2.54 11.77
C ARG A 778 0.55 3.04 13.13
N GLU A 779 1.10 4.17 13.58
CA GLU A 779 0.68 4.81 14.81
C GLU A 779 -0.81 5.17 14.74
N ALA A 780 -1.30 5.71 13.63
CA ALA A 780 -2.71 6.02 13.44
C ALA A 780 -3.60 4.77 13.56
N THR A 781 -3.24 3.68 12.90
CA THR A 781 -3.98 2.41 12.97
C THR A 781 -4.01 1.84 14.38
N THR A 782 -2.87 1.82 15.07
CA THR A 782 -2.77 1.30 16.43
C THR A 782 -3.52 2.18 17.43
N ARG A 783 -3.46 3.51 17.29
CA ARG A 783 -4.24 4.46 18.11
C ARG A 783 -5.74 4.26 17.92
N ASN A 784 -6.19 4.06 16.68
CA ASN A 784 -7.59 3.78 16.37
C ASN A 784 -8.06 2.48 17.04
N ASN A 785 -7.26 1.42 16.94
CA ASN A 785 -7.58 0.14 17.56
C ASN A 785 -7.58 0.21 19.10
N LEU A 786 -6.59 0.89 19.69
CA LEU A 786 -6.55 1.14 21.12
C LEU A 786 -7.72 2.00 21.61
N ALA A 787 -8.15 2.99 20.82
CA ALA A 787 -9.29 3.84 21.14
C ALA A 787 -10.57 3.01 21.32
N ARG A 788 -10.82 2.04 20.43
CA ARG A 788 -11.91 1.08 20.55
C ARG A 788 -11.83 0.27 21.85
N VAL A 789 -10.68 -0.34 22.13
CA VAL A 789 -10.50 -1.15 23.36
C VAL A 789 -10.69 -0.32 24.62
N LEU A 790 -10.27 0.95 24.62
CA LEU A 790 -10.50 1.85 25.74
C LEU A 790 -11.99 2.17 25.91
N SER A 791 -12.75 2.30 24.82
CA SER A 791 -14.22 2.45 24.85
C SER A 791 -14.92 1.23 25.41
N ASP A 792 -14.53 0.02 24.97
CA ASP A 792 -15.05 -1.25 25.51
C ASP A 792 -14.85 -1.36 27.04
N ARG A 793 -13.83 -0.68 27.58
CA ARG A 793 -13.52 -0.59 29.01
C ARG A 793 -14.16 0.62 29.71
N GLY A 794 -15.05 1.35 29.04
CA GLY A 794 -15.71 2.54 29.56
C GLY A 794 -14.76 3.72 29.85
N HIS A 795 -13.66 3.85 29.10
CA HIS A 795 -12.73 4.96 29.21
C HIS A 795 -12.94 6.02 28.12
N THR A 796 -13.47 7.18 28.52
CA THR A 796 -13.79 8.30 27.62
C THR A 796 -12.60 8.90 26.86
N ARG A 797 -11.37 8.67 27.33
CA ARG A 797 -10.14 9.11 26.64
C ARG A 797 -9.92 8.43 25.28
N GLY A 798 -10.57 7.29 25.01
CA GLY A 798 -10.48 6.60 23.72
C GLY A 798 -10.82 7.52 22.55
N ARG A 799 -11.84 8.36 22.70
CA ARG A 799 -12.27 9.32 21.68
C ARG A 799 -11.14 10.27 21.24
N ARG A 800 -10.34 10.79 22.17
CA ARG A 800 -9.22 11.69 21.85
C ARG A 800 -8.14 10.97 21.03
N LEU A 801 -7.79 9.73 21.40
CA LEU A 801 -6.82 8.93 20.65
C LEU A 801 -7.31 8.64 19.21
N CYS A 802 -8.61 8.42 19.04
CA CYS A 802 -9.21 8.22 17.72
C CYS A 802 -9.18 9.50 16.87
N LEU A 803 -9.37 10.68 17.47
CA LEU A 803 -9.20 11.97 16.78
C LEU A 803 -7.75 12.21 16.37
N ASP A 804 -6.78 11.88 17.23
CA ASP A 804 -5.37 12.00 16.89
C ASP A 804 -5.01 11.04 15.72
N ALA A 805 -5.59 9.85 15.68
CA ALA A 805 -5.45 8.91 14.56
C ALA A 805 -6.08 9.44 13.27
N LEU A 806 -7.27 10.05 13.37
CA LEU A 806 -7.94 10.70 12.24
C LEU A 806 -7.09 11.84 11.66
N GLU A 807 -6.46 12.66 12.50
CA GLU A 807 -5.61 13.76 12.04
C GLU A 807 -4.37 13.25 11.27
N LEU A 808 -3.73 12.18 11.76
CA LEU A 808 -2.61 11.55 11.07
C LEU A 808 -3.03 11.03 9.68
N ARG A 809 -4.16 10.32 9.60
CA ARG A 809 -4.70 9.78 8.33
C ARG A 809 -5.11 10.87 7.34
N LYS A 810 -5.63 12.01 7.84
CA LYS A 810 -5.92 13.18 6.99
C LYS A 810 -4.65 13.78 6.40
N LYS A 811 -3.55 13.84 7.15
CA LYS A 811 -2.24 14.30 6.63
C LYS A 811 -1.66 13.37 5.56
N GLN A 812 -2.04 12.08 5.58
CA GLN A 812 -1.60 11.06 4.63
C GLN A 812 -2.49 10.98 3.37
N GLY A 813 -3.63 11.68 3.34
CA GLY A 813 -4.55 11.68 2.20
C GLY A 813 -5.23 10.33 1.93
N ALA A 814 -5.38 9.48 2.95
CA ALA A 814 -5.87 8.11 2.83
C ALA A 814 -7.37 7.99 3.19
N GLU A 815 -8.25 7.97 2.17
CA GLU A 815 -9.71 8.11 2.32
C GLU A 815 -10.37 6.96 3.11
N VAL A 816 -10.09 5.71 2.75
CA VAL A 816 -10.64 4.55 3.47
C VAL A 816 -10.16 4.49 4.93
N PRO A 817 -8.86 4.71 5.25
CA PRO A 817 -8.42 4.87 6.64
C PRO A 817 -9.12 6.02 7.39
N ILE A 818 -9.37 7.16 6.76
CA ILE A 818 -10.16 8.27 7.34
C ILE A 818 -11.57 7.78 7.70
N ALA A 819 -12.23 7.06 6.79
CA ALA A 819 -13.56 6.48 7.01
C ALA A 819 -13.59 5.51 8.21
N TYR A 820 -12.56 4.66 8.35
CA TYR A 820 -12.42 3.77 9.51
C TYR A 820 -12.28 4.53 10.84
N SER A 821 -11.60 5.68 10.85
CA SER A 821 -11.54 6.55 12.04
C SER A 821 -12.92 7.12 12.38
N TYR A 822 -13.68 7.61 11.40
CA TYR A 822 -15.04 8.11 11.62
C TYR A 822 -15.99 7.00 12.11
N ASN A 823 -15.91 5.80 11.54
CA ASN A 823 -16.66 4.65 12.02
C ASN A 823 -16.30 4.28 13.47
N THR A 824 -15.02 4.35 13.82
CA THR A 824 -14.57 4.07 15.18
C THR A 824 -15.03 5.16 16.16
N LEU A 825 -15.00 6.43 15.76
CA LEU A 825 -15.58 7.52 16.55
C LEU A 825 -17.07 7.30 16.79
N ALA A 826 -17.83 6.94 15.75
CA ALA A 826 -19.26 6.67 15.88
C ALA A 826 -19.55 5.51 16.85
N LEU A 827 -18.76 4.44 16.80
CA LEU A 827 -18.84 3.34 17.77
C LEU A 827 -18.57 3.83 19.20
N ILE A 828 -17.50 4.60 19.40
CA ILE A 828 -17.13 5.16 20.71
C ILE A 828 -18.24 6.08 21.25
N ASP A 829 -18.82 6.91 20.39
CA ASP A 829 -19.87 7.85 20.77
C ASP A 829 -21.20 7.10 21.00
N ASN A 830 -21.48 6.00 20.30
CA ASN A 830 -22.57 5.08 20.65
C ASN A 830 -22.36 4.50 22.06
N ASP A 831 -21.20 3.93 22.34
CA ASP A 831 -20.85 3.36 23.65
C ASP A 831 -20.99 4.38 24.79
N HIS A 832 -20.53 5.61 24.57
CA HIS A 832 -20.62 6.69 25.55
C HIS A 832 -22.01 7.36 25.63
N SER A 833 -23.03 6.80 24.97
CA SER A 833 -24.37 7.39 24.92
C SER A 833 -24.33 8.83 24.42
N ARG A 834 -23.70 9.05 23.26
CA ARG A 834 -23.66 10.29 22.49
C ARG A 834 -24.17 10.06 21.05
N PRO A 835 -25.41 9.53 20.90
CA PRO A 835 -25.96 9.26 19.58
C PRO A 835 -26.09 10.51 18.72
N ASP A 836 -26.12 11.70 19.33
CA ASP A 836 -26.12 13.03 18.69
C ASP A 836 -24.89 13.30 17.83
N LEU A 837 -23.73 12.76 18.23
CA LEU A 837 -22.48 12.82 17.48
C LEU A 837 -22.30 11.58 16.60
N ALA A 838 -22.62 10.40 17.12
CA ALA A 838 -22.39 9.14 16.45
C ALA A 838 -23.08 9.05 15.08
N TRP A 839 -24.31 9.58 14.93
CA TRP A 839 -25.00 9.52 13.63
C TRP A 839 -24.31 10.38 12.56
N ILE A 840 -23.69 11.51 12.95
CA ILE A 840 -22.95 12.39 12.05
C ILE A 840 -21.66 11.68 11.61
N GLU A 841 -20.90 11.16 12.57
CA GLU A 841 -19.65 10.46 12.30
C GLU A 841 -19.87 9.18 11.47
N ALA A 842 -20.93 8.41 11.76
CA ALA A 842 -21.31 7.24 10.96
C ALA A 842 -21.77 7.62 9.54
N ALA A 843 -22.49 8.74 9.38
CA ALA A 843 -22.87 9.24 8.06
C ALA A 843 -21.65 9.71 7.24
N ILE A 844 -20.65 10.35 7.87
CA ILE A 844 -19.39 10.69 7.21
C ILE A 844 -18.65 9.41 6.77
N ALA A 845 -18.53 8.42 7.67
CA ALA A 845 -17.91 7.14 7.33
C ALA A 845 -18.65 6.45 6.17
N THR A 846 -19.99 6.43 6.21
CA THR A 846 -20.84 5.89 5.15
C THR A 846 -20.57 6.60 3.82
N ALA A 847 -20.48 7.92 3.81
CA ALA A 847 -20.22 8.70 2.60
C ALA A 847 -18.84 8.40 1.97
N TYR A 848 -17.81 8.21 2.80
CA TYR A 848 -16.49 7.79 2.31
C TYR A 848 -16.50 6.35 1.79
N PHE A 849 -17.07 5.41 2.54
CA PHE A 849 -17.09 4.00 2.11
C PHE A 849 -17.94 3.79 0.86
N ASP A 850 -19.06 4.51 0.72
CA ASP A 850 -19.89 4.50 -0.49
C ASP A 850 -19.09 5.04 -1.70
N LEU A 851 -18.37 6.15 -1.53
CA LEU A 851 -17.50 6.71 -2.57
C LEU A 851 -16.37 5.73 -2.97
N ALA A 852 -15.77 5.06 -1.98
CA ALA A 852 -14.73 4.07 -2.18
C ALA A 852 -15.23 2.71 -2.69
N GLU A 853 -16.54 2.46 -2.66
CA GLU A 853 -17.15 1.14 -2.83
C GLU A 853 -16.56 0.05 -1.89
N ASP A 854 -16.06 0.43 -0.71
CA ASP A 854 -15.61 -0.52 0.32
C ASP A 854 -16.85 -1.12 1.03
N GLN A 855 -17.33 -2.28 0.56
CA GLN A 855 -18.52 -2.93 1.09
C GLN A 855 -18.37 -3.29 2.57
N ARG A 856 -17.19 -3.76 2.97
CA ARG A 856 -16.90 -4.10 4.36
C ARG A 856 -17.02 -2.86 5.25
N GLY A 857 -16.32 -1.79 4.88
CA GLY A 857 -16.37 -0.52 5.59
C GLY A 857 -17.79 0.06 5.64
N LEU A 858 -18.51 0.01 4.51
CA LEU A 858 -19.88 0.45 4.38
C LEU A 858 -20.79 -0.31 5.37
N GLY A 859 -20.72 -1.64 5.39
CA GLY A 859 -21.48 -2.46 6.33
C GLY A 859 -21.21 -2.12 7.80
N LEU A 860 -19.94 -1.86 8.16
CA LEU A 860 -19.57 -1.42 9.51
C LEU A 860 -20.16 -0.05 9.86
N SER A 861 -20.05 0.93 8.96
CA SER A 861 -20.58 2.27 9.19
C SER A 861 -22.11 2.32 9.27
N LEU A 862 -22.80 1.51 8.45
CA LEU A 862 -24.26 1.37 8.48
C LEU A 862 -24.75 0.71 9.77
N LEU A 863 -23.99 -0.25 10.31
CA LEU A 863 -24.24 -0.82 11.63
C LEU A 863 -24.20 0.27 12.72
N GLN A 864 -23.13 1.07 12.73
CA GLN A 864 -23.00 2.17 13.70
C GLN A 864 -24.06 3.24 13.52
N LEU A 865 -24.43 3.55 12.27
CA LEU A 865 -25.45 4.51 11.93
C LEU A 865 -26.83 4.05 12.41
N SER A 866 -27.20 2.78 12.18
CA SER A 866 -28.45 2.21 12.70
C SER A 866 -28.54 2.34 14.20
N GLU A 867 -27.48 1.95 14.91
CA GLU A 867 -27.45 2.03 16.37
C GLU A 867 -27.58 3.47 16.87
N ALA A 868 -26.85 4.41 16.25
CA ALA A 868 -26.90 5.82 16.59
C ALA A 868 -28.32 6.38 16.41
N LEU A 869 -28.94 6.14 15.26
CA LEU A 869 -30.30 6.60 14.95
C LEU A 869 -31.34 5.96 15.88
N ARG A 870 -31.22 4.65 16.16
CA ARG A 870 -32.10 3.94 17.11
C ARG A 870 -32.01 4.53 18.51
N ARG A 871 -30.79 4.76 19.01
CA ARG A 871 -30.55 5.38 20.32
C ARG A 871 -31.04 6.84 20.34
N LEU A 872 -30.86 7.59 19.26
CA LEU A 872 -31.32 8.97 19.12
C LEU A 872 -32.85 9.08 19.18
N ALA A 873 -33.57 8.25 18.43
CA ALA A 873 -35.04 8.23 18.38
C ALA A 873 -35.67 7.96 19.76
N LYS A 874 -34.97 7.27 20.66
CA LYS A 874 -35.44 6.95 22.01
C LYS A 874 -35.25 8.09 23.02
N ARG A 875 -34.51 9.16 22.69
CA ARG A 875 -34.27 10.31 23.59
C ARG A 875 -35.47 11.26 23.67
N LYS A 876 -36.48 10.86 24.44
CA LYS A 876 -37.70 11.67 24.65
C LYS A 876 -37.44 13.03 25.31
N SER A 877 -36.40 13.14 26.13
CA SER A 877 -36.03 14.36 26.86
C SER A 877 -35.32 15.41 26.01
N GLU A 878 -34.80 15.05 24.84
CA GLU A 878 -33.96 15.91 24.00
C GLU A 878 -34.42 15.94 22.53
N PRO A 879 -35.69 16.27 22.24
CA PRO A 879 -36.25 16.19 20.89
C PRO A 879 -35.59 17.16 19.90
N TYR A 880 -34.88 18.18 20.38
CA TYR A 880 -34.14 19.12 19.52
C TYR A 880 -33.04 18.45 18.69
N HIS A 881 -32.47 17.33 19.17
CA HIS A 881 -31.50 16.55 18.40
C HIS A 881 -32.12 15.83 17.19
N LEU A 882 -33.45 15.65 17.16
CA LEU A 882 -34.17 15.12 16.00
C LEU A 882 -34.37 16.16 14.89
N ARG A 883 -34.07 17.44 15.15
CA ARG A 883 -34.12 18.53 14.15
C ARG A 883 -35.42 18.58 13.34
N GLY A 884 -36.54 18.31 14.02
CA GLY A 884 -37.88 18.32 13.41
C GLY A 884 -38.38 16.97 12.92
N ASP A 885 -37.53 15.93 12.88
CA ASP A 885 -37.98 14.57 12.56
C ASP A 885 -38.77 13.94 13.71
N THR A 886 -39.64 13.00 13.35
CA THR A 886 -40.32 12.12 14.30
C THR A 886 -39.45 10.89 14.60
N PRO A 887 -39.53 10.33 15.82
CA PRO A 887 -38.83 9.08 16.16
C PRO A 887 -39.07 7.96 15.16
N GLU A 888 -40.30 7.84 14.64
CA GLU A 888 -40.70 6.80 13.70
C GLU A 888 -39.94 6.87 12.37
N ILE A 889 -39.78 8.07 11.79
CA ILE A 889 -39.03 8.25 10.53
C ILE A 889 -37.53 7.98 10.75
N VAL A 890 -37.00 8.38 11.91
CA VAL A 890 -35.60 8.10 12.27
C VAL A 890 -35.37 6.58 12.41
N LEU A 891 -36.30 5.86 13.03
CA LEU A 891 -36.24 4.40 13.16
C LEU A 891 -36.40 3.68 11.81
N GLU A 892 -37.19 4.21 10.89
CA GLU A 892 -37.27 3.68 9.51
C GLU A 892 -35.94 3.82 8.78
N THR A 893 -35.25 4.95 8.97
CA THR A 893 -33.90 5.19 8.42
C THR A 893 -32.88 4.25 9.05
N ALA A 894 -32.93 4.05 10.37
CA ALA A 894 -32.11 3.06 11.07
C ALA A 894 -32.34 1.64 10.50
N LYS A 895 -33.61 1.28 10.24
CA LYS A 895 -33.99 0.00 9.66
C LYS A 895 -33.37 -0.22 8.28
N ARG A 896 -33.44 0.78 7.40
CA ARG A 896 -32.81 0.74 6.08
C ARG A 896 -31.30 0.52 6.18
N ALA A 897 -30.63 1.22 7.10
CA ALA A 897 -29.19 1.09 7.30
C ALA A 897 -28.80 -0.33 7.74
N ILE A 898 -29.48 -0.88 8.76
CA ILE A 898 -29.15 -2.24 9.25
C ILE A 898 -29.54 -3.34 8.28
N ASP A 899 -30.64 -3.19 7.52
CA ASP A 899 -31.04 -4.18 6.51
C ASP A 899 -29.96 -4.27 5.40
N GLN A 900 -29.40 -3.12 5.00
CA GLN A 900 -28.27 -3.08 4.06
C GLN A 900 -26.99 -3.68 4.65
N ALA A 901 -26.66 -3.37 5.91
CA ALA A 901 -25.50 -3.98 6.59
C ALA A 901 -25.63 -5.51 6.70
N ILE A 902 -26.83 -6.03 6.99
CA ILE A 902 -27.09 -7.47 7.02
C ILE A 902 -26.88 -8.11 5.64
N ASP A 903 -27.35 -7.47 4.57
CA ASP A 903 -27.18 -7.99 3.21
C ASP A 903 -25.69 -8.09 2.84
N ILE A 904 -24.90 -7.05 3.15
CA ILE A 904 -23.45 -7.03 2.98
C ILE A 904 -22.77 -8.20 3.72
N PHE A 905 -23.05 -8.40 5.00
CA PHE A 905 -22.40 -9.45 5.80
C PHE A 905 -23.00 -10.86 5.66
N THR A 906 -24.11 -11.01 4.92
CA THR A 906 -24.77 -12.31 4.71
C THR A 906 -24.65 -12.81 3.29
N ARG A 907 -24.79 -11.91 2.30
CA ARG A 907 -24.86 -12.23 0.87
C ARG A 907 -23.86 -11.48 0.01
N GLY A 908 -23.31 -10.36 0.49
CA GLY A 908 -22.32 -9.56 -0.23
C GLY A 908 -20.88 -10.06 -0.06
N ASP A 909 -19.94 -9.25 -0.53
CA ASP A 909 -18.51 -9.59 -0.59
C ASP A 909 -17.89 -9.79 0.81
N ALA A 910 -18.42 -9.10 1.82
CA ALA A 910 -18.02 -9.25 3.22
C ALA A 910 -18.71 -10.43 3.93
N SER A 911 -19.36 -11.35 3.21
CA SER A 911 -20.09 -12.48 3.81
C SER A 911 -19.22 -13.47 4.58
N HIS A 912 -17.91 -13.49 4.31
CA HIS A 912 -16.93 -14.30 5.04
C HIS A 912 -16.71 -13.83 6.50
N GLU A 913 -17.02 -12.57 6.83
CA GLU A 913 -16.91 -12.03 8.19
C GLU A 913 -18.07 -12.44 9.11
N LYS A 914 -18.07 -13.71 9.51
CA LYS A 914 -19.12 -14.29 10.37
C LYS A 914 -19.35 -13.51 11.68
N ILE A 915 -18.31 -12.93 12.28
CA ILE A 915 -18.42 -12.13 13.51
C ILE A 915 -19.27 -10.86 13.28
N ARG A 916 -19.07 -10.14 12.16
CA ARG A 916 -19.82 -8.91 11.84
C ARG A 916 -21.27 -9.20 11.53
N ARG A 917 -21.56 -10.36 10.95
CA ARG A 917 -22.92 -10.86 10.78
C ARG A 917 -23.66 -11.03 12.12
N VAL A 918 -22.99 -11.58 13.14
CA VAL A 918 -23.57 -11.70 14.50
C VAL A 918 -23.89 -10.32 15.07
N GLU A 919 -22.97 -9.37 15.00
CA GLU A 919 -23.19 -7.99 15.48
C GLU A 919 -24.38 -7.32 14.75
N ALA A 920 -24.48 -7.47 13.43
CA ALA A 920 -25.58 -6.91 12.64
C ALA A 920 -26.94 -7.54 13.00
N TRP A 921 -27.00 -8.85 13.26
CA TRP A 921 -28.23 -9.49 13.72
C TRP A 921 -28.64 -9.04 15.13
N ILE A 922 -27.69 -8.84 16.05
CA ILE A 922 -27.98 -8.32 17.39
C ILE A 922 -28.58 -6.91 17.30
N GLU A 923 -27.97 -6.02 16.50
CA GLU A 923 -28.47 -4.65 16.35
C GLU A 923 -29.85 -4.62 15.66
N LYS A 924 -30.04 -5.44 14.62
CA LYS A 924 -31.35 -5.60 13.98
C LYS A 924 -32.43 -6.02 14.98
N ALA A 925 -32.14 -7.01 15.83
CA ALA A 925 -33.08 -7.43 16.85
C ALA A 925 -33.35 -6.33 17.89
N CYS A 926 -32.32 -5.58 18.29
CA CYS A 926 -32.49 -4.42 19.18
C CYS A 926 -33.41 -3.36 18.58
N LEU A 927 -33.30 -3.11 17.26
CA LEU A 927 -34.19 -2.22 16.53
C LEU A 927 -35.63 -2.73 16.48
N GLU A 928 -35.84 -3.99 16.09
CA GLU A 928 -37.18 -4.60 16.03
C GLU A 928 -37.85 -4.60 17.42
N ARG A 929 -37.08 -4.90 18.49
CA ARG A 929 -37.54 -4.79 19.87
C ARG A 929 -37.95 -3.38 20.25
N ASP A 930 -37.13 -2.38 19.91
CA ASP A 930 -37.39 -0.99 20.26
C ASP A 930 -38.62 -0.43 19.50
N LEU A 931 -38.86 -0.86 18.26
CA LEU A 931 -40.05 -0.52 17.46
C LEU A 931 -41.37 -0.93 18.15
N ILE A 932 -41.39 -2.00 18.95
CA ILE A 932 -42.57 -2.44 19.71
C ILE A 932 -43.13 -1.30 20.59
N GLN A 933 -42.25 -0.43 21.11
CA GLN A 933 -42.60 0.67 22.01
C GLN A 933 -43.33 1.82 21.31
N PHE A 934 -43.16 1.97 19.99
CA PHE A 934 -43.74 3.05 19.19
C PHE A 934 -45.07 2.65 18.52
N ILE A 935 -45.38 1.36 18.45
CA ILE A 935 -46.64 0.88 17.87
C ILE A 935 -47.81 1.10 18.85
N GLN A 936 -48.72 1.99 18.49
CA GLN A 936 -49.98 2.19 19.21
C GLN A 936 -51.11 1.37 18.54
N ASN A 937 -51.79 0.52 19.33
CA ASN A 937 -53.03 -0.17 18.92
C ASN A 937 -52.96 -1.13 17.71
N ASN A 938 -51.83 -1.83 17.48
CA ASN A 938 -51.74 -2.91 16.47
C ASN A 938 -51.03 -4.17 17.02
N PRO A 939 -51.77 -5.11 17.64
CA PRO A 939 -51.19 -6.32 18.24
C PRO A 939 -50.47 -7.23 17.25
N LYS A 940 -50.98 -7.35 16.01
CA LYS A 940 -50.35 -8.19 14.97
C LYS A 940 -48.97 -7.66 14.58
N GLN A 941 -48.85 -6.34 14.44
CA GLN A 941 -47.58 -5.71 14.13
C GLN A 941 -46.59 -5.86 15.29
N LYS A 942 -47.03 -5.66 16.54
CA LYS A 942 -46.19 -5.91 17.72
C LYS A 942 -45.67 -7.35 17.79
N GLN A 943 -46.54 -8.33 17.51
CA GLN A 943 -46.17 -9.74 17.49
C GLN A 943 -45.10 -10.00 16.41
N ARG A 944 -45.27 -9.44 15.20
CA ARG A 944 -44.29 -9.58 14.12
C ARG A 944 -42.91 -9.06 14.51
N HIS A 945 -42.82 -7.84 15.04
CA HIS A 945 -41.53 -7.27 15.47
C HIS A 945 -40.89 -8.08 16.62
N ASN A 946 -41.70 -8.62 17.54
CA ASN A 946 -41.20 -9.53 18.57
C ASN A 946 -40.62 -10.82 17.97
N ASP A 947 -41.32 -11.42 17.01
CA ASP A 947 -40.89 -12.67 16.38
C ASP A 947 -39.64 -12.47 15.53
N ASP A 948 -39.56 -11.35 14.79
CA ASP A 948 -38.38 -10.94 14.03
C ASP A 948 -37.18 -10.70 14.97
N ALA A 949 -37.38 -10.00 16.10
CA ALA A 949 -36.33 -9.77 17.09
C ALA A 949 -35.76 -11.08 17.66
N LEU A 950 -36.63 -12.02 18.06
CA LEU A 950 -36.22 -13.32 18.58
C LEU A 950 -35.52 -14.16 17.51
N TYR A 951 -36.02 -14.16 16.27
CA TYR A 951 -35.41 -14.86 15.15
C TYR A 951 -33.94 -14.44 14.95
N TYR A 952 -33.67 -13.13 14.84
CA TYR A 952 -32.31 -12.64 14.61
C TYR A 952 -31.38 -12.91 15.80
N LEU A 953 -31.87 -12.82 17.04
CA LEU A 953 -31.07 -13.15 18.23
C LEU A 953 -30.72 -14.64 18.30
N ASP A 954 -31.65 -15.53 17.95
CA ASP A 954 -31.39 -16.97 17.90
C ASP A 954 -30.33 -17.30 16.83
N GLN A 955 -30.39 -16.65 15.66
CA GLN A 955 -29.35 -16.77 14.64
C GLN A 955 -27.99 -16.30 15.16
N ALA A 956 -27.95 -15.16 15.84
CA ALA A 956 -26.74 -14.60 16.45
C ALA A 956 -26.14 -15.55 17.51
N VAL A 957 -26.96 -16.12 18.40
CA VAL A 957 -26.52 -17.08 19.43
C VAL A 957 -25.92 -18.35 18.81
N ASN A 958 -26.56 -18.89 17.77
CA ASN A 958 -26.09 -20.12 17.14
C ASN A 958 -24.74 -19.93 16.43
N LEU A 959 -24.61 -18.84 15.66
CA LEU A 959 -23.36 -18.54 14.96
C LEU A 959 -22.23 -18.16 15.94
N ALA A 960 -22.53 -17.41 17.01
CA ALA A 960 -21.54 -17.10 18.04
C ALA A 960 -20.97 -18.36 18.70
N LYS A 961 -21.80 -19.38 18.96
CA LYS A 961 -21.35 -20.69 19.48
C LYS A 961 -20.48 -21.46 18.49
N GLU A 962 -20.87 -21.48 17.21
CA GLU A 962 -20.05 -22.11 16.15
C GLU A 962 -18.64 -21.51 16.12
N LEU A 963 -18.53 -20.20 16.35
CA LEU A 963 -17.28 -19.45 16.40
C LEU A 963 -16.55 -19.50 17.75
N ASN A 964 -17.08 -20.21 18.76
CA ASN A 964 -16.61 -20.18 20.15
C ASN A 964 -16.49 -18.76 20.73
N ASN A 965 -17.34 -17.82 20.30
CA ASN A 965 -17.32 -16.43 20.74
C ASN A 965 -18.36 -16.19 21.86
N PHE A 966 -17.99 -16.52 23.10
CA PHE A 966 -18.88 -16.39 24.25
C PHE A 966 -19.32 -14.94 24.53
N ARG A 967 -18.50 -13.94 24.17
CA ARG A 967 -18.84 -12.52 24.31
C ARG A 967 -20.12 -12.17 23.56
N LEU A 968 -20.18 -12.50 22.27
CA LEU A 968 -21.35 -12.20 21.44
C LEU A 968 -22.53 -13.14 21.74
N GLU A 969 -22.26 -14.39 22.14
CA GLU A 969 -23.32 -15.27 22.64
C GLU A 969 -24.02 -14.65 23.85
N LEU A 970 -23.24 -14.14 24.81
CA LEU A 970 -23.76 -13.53 26.03
C LEU A 970 -24.61 -12.29 25.72
N ASP A 971 -24.13 -11.39 24.87
CA ASP A 971 -24.86 -10.17 24.49
C ASP A 971 -26.21 -10.50 23.84
N ALA A 972 -26.20 -11.40 22.85
CA ALA A 972 -27.43 -11.83 22.18
C ALA A 972 -28.43 -12.46 23.17
N ARG A 973 -27.98 -13.33 24.08
CA ARG A 973 -28.88 -13.94 25.09
C ARG A 973 -29.46 -12.93 26.07
N VAL A 974 -28.68 -11.94 26.50
CA VAL A 974 -29.17 -10.85 27.35
C VAL A 974 -30.23 -10.04 26.60
N ASP A 975 -30.03 -9.78 25.32
CA ASP A 975 -31.02 -9.07 24.51
C ASP A 975 -32.29 -9.90 24.20
N ILE A 976 -32.23 -11.25 24.23
CA ILE A 976 -33.44 -12.10 24.23
C ILE A 976 -34.28 -11.85 25.48
N ALA A 977 -33.64 -11.78 26.66
CA ALA A 977 -34.35 -11.49 27.91
C ALA A 977 -35.01 -10.10 27.88
N TRP A 978 -34.30 -9.08 27.37
CA TRP A 978 -34.87 -7.75 27.14
C TRP A 978 -36.05 -7.76 26.18
N THR A 979 -36.00 -8.57 25.12
CA THR A 979 -37.09 -8.71 24.14
C THR A 979 -38.33 -9.30 24.79
N HIS A 980 -38.19 -10.37 25.59
CA HIS A 980 -39.30 -10.91 26.36
C HIS A 980 -39.89 -9.91 27.35
N TYR A 981 -39.05 -9.12 28.04
CA TYR A 981 -39.53 -8.07 28.92
C TYR A 981 -40.39 -7.02 28.20
N HIS A 982 -39.95 -6.51 27.05
CA HIS A 982 -40.73 -5.54 26.28
C HIS A 982 -42.06 -6.11 25.77
N PHE A 983 -42.16 -7.44 25.66
CA PHE A 983 -43.40 -8.14 25.34
C PHE A 983 -44.18 -8.64 26.59
N ARG A 984 -43.84 -8.16 27.80
CA ARG A 984 -44.46 -8.49 29.10
C ARG A 984 -44.39 -9.98 29.49
N LYS A 985 -43.39 -10.71 28.97
CA LYS A 985 -43.10 -12.12 29.25
C LYS A 985 -42.05 -12.26 30.37
N TYR A 986 -42.41 -11.81 31.58
CA TYR A 986 -41.46 -11.69 32.70
C TYR A 986 -40.85 -13.03 33.15
N GLU A 987 -41.63 -14.11 33.16
CA GLU A 987 -41.13 -15.44 33.56
C GLU A 987 -40.09 -15.97 32.57
N GLN A 988 -40.33 -15.78 31.27
CA GLN A 988 -39.40 -16.18 30.21
C GLN A 988 -38.12 -15.35 30.30
N ALA A 989 -38.22 -14.04 30.50
CA ALA A 989 -37.07 -13.17 30.70
C ALA A 989 -36.21 -13.63 31.89
N GLU A 990 -36.82 -13.88 33.06
CA GLU A 990 -36.08 -14.33 34.26
C GLU A 990 -35.45 -15.72 34.08
N SER A 991 -36.15 -16.64 33.39
CA SER A 991 -35.62 -17.98 33.09
C SER A 991 -34.33 -17.89 32.28
N ILE A 992 -34.28 -17.02 31.27
CA ILE A 992 -33.09 -16.81 30.44
C ILE A 992 -31.96 -16.19 31.25
N LEU A 993 -32.24 -15.14 32.02
CA LEU A 993 -31.24 -14.51 32.90
C LEU A 993 -30.61 -15.52 33.86
N THR A 994 -31.43 -16.40 34.43
CA THR A 994 -30.97 -17.48 35.32
C THR A 994 -30.11 -18.53 34.59
N GLU A 995 -30.43 -18.86 33.34
CA GLU A 995 -29.61 -19.77 32.52
C GLU A 995 -28.24 -19.15 32.21
N ILE A 996 -28.22 -17.85 31.89
CA ILE A 996 -26.98 -17.10 31.64
C ILE A 996 -26.09 -17.11 32.89
N GLU A 997 -26.61 -16.75 34.06
CA GLU A 997 -25.84 -16.70 35.30
C GLU A 997 -25.21 -18.05 35.69
N LYS A 998 -25.88 -19.16 35.36
CA LYS A 998 -25.33 -20.51 35.62
C LYS A 998 -24.10 -20.83 34.79
N LYS A 999 -23.95 -20.20 33.62
CA LYS A 999 -22.81 -20.39 32.71
C LYS A 999 -21.66 -19.43 32.98
N LEU A 1000 -21.92 -18.31 33.65
CA LEU A 1000 -20.90 -17.33 33.97
C LEU A 1000 -19.93 -17.86 35.05
N PRO A 1001 -18.64 -17.52 34.96
CA PRO A 1001 -17.65 -17.87 35.98
C PRO A 1001 -18.05 -17.40 37.38
N ALA A 1002 -17.79 -18.21 38.41
CA ALA A 1002 -18.22 -17.87 39.78
C ALA A 1002 -17.51 -16.63 40.36
N ASP A 1003 -16.32 -16.33 39.85
CA ASP A 1003 -15.45 -15.24 40.28
C ASP A 1003 -15.81 -13.87 39.67
N CYS A 1004 -16.74 -13.82 38.71
CA CYS A 1004 -17.34 -12.57 38.23
C CYS A 1004 -18.62 -12.16 38.98
N GLN A 1005 -19.15 -13.01 39.87
CA GLN A 1005 -20.46 -12.81 40.48
C GLN A 1005 -20.35 -12.15 41.87
N ILE A 1006 -21.09 -11.07 42.07
CA ILE A 1006 -21.32 -10.46 43.39
C ILE A 1006 -22.36 -11.31 44.14
N LYS A 1007 -21.92 -11.95 45.25
CA LYS A 1007 -22.77 -12.77 46.12
C LYS A 1007 -22.73 -12.27 47.56
N LYS A 1008 -23.82 -12.51 48.30
CA LYS A 1008 -23.93 -12.15 49.72
C LYS A 1008 -22.79 -12.78 50.52
N GLY A 1009 -22.04 -11.95 51.25
CA GLY A 1009 -20.97 -12.39 52.15
C GLY A 1009 -19.65 -12.81 51.48
N ASN A 1010 -19.56 -12.77 50.15
CA ASN A 1010 -18.32 -13.08 49.41
C ASN A 1010 -17.45 -11.84 49.22
N SER A 1011 -16.17 -12.04 48.89
CA SER A 1011 -15.31 -10.97 48.38
C SER A 1011 -15.83 -10.44 47.04
N LEU A 1012 -15.66 -9.14 46.82
CA LEU A 1012 -16.04 -8.51 45.55
C LEU A 1012 -15.18 -9.06 44.40
N PRO A 1013 -15.76 -9.22 43.20
CA PRO A 1013 -15.02 -9.52 41.98
C PRO A 1013 -13.93 -8.49 41.67
N SER A 1014 -12.84 -8.92 41.02
CA SER A 1014 -11.77 -8.01 40.59
C SER A 1014 -12.24 -7.08 39.48
N ALA A 1015 -11.92 -5.79 39.57
CA ALA A 1015 -12.09 -4.83 38.46
C ALA A 1015 -10.97 -4.96 37.39
N GLU A 1016 -9.95 -5.77 37.65
CA GLU A 1016 -8.80 -6.02 36.77
C GLU A 1016 -8.91 -7.40 36.13
N ARG A 1017 -9.98 -7.62 35.35
CA ARG A 1017 -10.17 -8.83 34.54
C ARG A 1017 -10.00 -8.53 33.06
N ASP A 1018 -9.79 -9.56 32.25
CA ASP A 1018 -9.71 -9.43 30.80
C ASP A 1018 -11.10 -9.38 30.13
N ASP A 1019 -12.04 -10.18 30.63
CA ASP A 1019 -13.41 -10.36 30.15
C ASP A 1019 -14.39 -9.30 30.69
N LEU A 1020 -13.99 -8.02 30.75
CA LEU A 1020 -14.80 -6.94 31.35
C LEU A 1020 -16.20 -6.76 30.72
N TYR A 1021 -16.41 -7.23 29.49
CA TYR A 1021 -17.72 -7.25 28.86
C TYR A 1021 -18.76 -8.01 29.71
N VAL A 1022 -18.33 -8.99 30.52
CA VAL A 1022 -19.21 -9.74 31.44
C VAL A 1022 -19.85 -8.79 32.46
N TYR A 1023 -19.12 -7.80 32.96
CA TYR A 1023 -19.67 -6.81 33.89
C TYR A 1023 -20.66 -5.87 33.22
N TYR A 1024 -20.42 -5.48 31.97
CA TYR A 1024 -21.41 -4.73 31.19
C TYR A 1024 -22.72 -5.52 31.06
N GLN A 1025 -22.64 -6.81 30.72
CA GLN A 1025 -23.81 -7.67 30.56
C GLN A 1025 -24.50 -7.95 31.89
N LEU A 1026 -23.78 -8.25 32.97
CA LEU A 1026 -24.36 -8.39 34.32
C LEU A 1026 -25.05 -7.11 34.78
N SER A 1027 -24.48 -5.95 34.46
CA SER A 1027 -25.11 -4.66 34.70
C SER A 1027 -26.44 -4.53 33.94
N LYS A 1028 -26.48 -4.84 32.63
CA LYS A 1028 -27.71 -4.91 31.81
C LYS A 1028 -28.74 -5.89 32.43
N MET A 1029 -28.32 -7.08 32.83
CA MET A 1029 -29.18 -8.13 33.38
C MET A 1029 -29.83 -7.72 34.70
N HIS A 1030 -29.05 -7.19 35.64
CA HIS A 1030 -29.60 -6.72 36.92
C HIS A 1030 -30.43 -5.44 36.74
N GLY A 1031 -30.07 -4.55 35.83
CA GLY A 1031 -30.91 -3.42 35.45
C GLY A 1031 -32.28 -3.87 34.93
N LEU A 1032 -32.32 -4.93 34.11
CA LEU A 1032 -33.56 -5.53 33.63
C LEU A 1032 -34.40 -6.11 34.78
N ARG A 1033 -33.81 -6.86 35.70
CA ARG A 1033 -34.51 -7.38 36.89
C ARG A 1033 -35.10 -6.26 37.74
N GLY A 1034 -34.37 -5.16 37.89
CA GLY A 1034 -34.84 -3.96 38.58
C GLY A 1034 -36.08 -3.37 37.91
N ARG A 1035 -36.07 -3.26 36.58
CA ARG A 1035 -37.25 -2.80 35.81
C ARG A 1035 -38.44 -3.74 35.93
N MET A 1036 -38.23 -5.05 35.78
CA MET A 1036 -39.29 -6.05 35.95
C MET A 1036 -39.93 -5.98 37.34
N ALA A 1037 -39.13 -5.85 38.40
CA ALA A 1037 -39.62 -5.72 39.77
C ALA A 1037 -40.38 -4.38 39.98
N LEU A 1038 -39.90 -3.28 39.39
CA LEU A 1038 -40.58 -1.99 39.42
C LEU A 1038 -41.92 -2.02 38.68
N ASP A 1039 -41.98 -2.62 37.49
CA ASP A 1039 -43.22 -2.74 36.73
C ASP A 1039 -44.26 -3.58 37.49
N GLN A 1040 -43.83 -4.70 38.09
CA GLN A 1040 -44.69 -5.50 38.96
C GLN A 1040 -45.17 -4.73 40.20
N PHE A 1041 -44.31 -3.88 40.80
CA PHE A 1041 -44.69 -3.01 41.91
C PHE A 1041 -45.72 -1.96 41.46
N ASN A 1042 -45.48 -1.30 40.33
CA ASN A 1042 -46.39 -0.30 39.77
C ASN A 1042 -47.73 -0.91 39.35
N GLU A 1043 -47.74 -2.10 38.75
CA GLU A 1043 -48.96 -2.85 38.43
C GLU A 1043 -49.74 -3.21 39.69
N PHE A 1044 -49.07 -3.67 40.75
CA PHE A 1044 -49.69 -3.91 42.05
C PHE A 1044 -50.30 -2.64 42.63
N THR A 1045 -49.53 -1.54 42.71
CA THR A 1045 -49.99 -0.24 43.21
C THR A 1045 -51.15 0.33 42.38
N ASN A 1046 -51.12 0.17 41.06
CA ASN A 1046 -52.21 0.59 40.19
C ASN A 1046 -53.46 -0.29 40.36
N SER A 1047 -53.30 -1.60 40.57
CA SER A 1047 -54.46 -2.49 40.83
C SER A 1047 -55.21 -2.10 42.09
N LEU A 1048 -54.50 -1.58 43.11
CA LEU A 1048 -55.11 -1.06 44.33
C LEU A 1048 -55.96 0.21 44.11
N LYS A 1049 -55.69 0.98 43.05
CA LYS A 1049 -56.56 2.13 42.67
C LYS A 1049 -57.96 1.69 42.24
N ASN A 1050 -58.10 0.43 41.79
CA ASN A 1050 -59.39 -0.13 41.40
C ASN A 1050 -60.19 -0.65 42.60
N THR A 1051 -59.54 -0.94 43.74
CA THR A 1051 -60.17 -1.53 44.92
C THR A 1051 -60.30 -0.56 46.10
N GLU A 1052 -59.47 0.48 46.18
CA GLU A 1052 -59.52 1.51 47.22
C GLU A 1052 -59.34 2.89 46.56
N SER A 1053 -60.36 3.75 46.65
CA SER A 1053 -60.35 5.09 46.04
C SER A 1053 -59.59 6.13 46.86
N ASP A 1054 -59.47 5.92 48.18
CA ASP A 1054 -58.77 6.83 49.09
C ASP A 1054 -57.24 6.69 48.95
N LYS A 1055 -56.57 7.82 48.66
CA LYS A 1055 -55.13 7.85 48.43
C LYS A 1055 -54.32 7.53 49.68
N GLU A 1056 -54.72 8.02 50.85
CA GLU A 1056 -53.98 7.79 52.09
C GLU A 1056 -54.15 6.35 52.57
N LYS A 1057 -55.35 5.78 52.43
CA LYS A 1057 -55.59 4.36 52.73
C LYS A 1057 -54.79 3.44 51.80
N ARG A 1058 -54.72 3.74 50.50
CA ARG A 1058 -53.84 3.00 49.56
C ARG A 1058 -52.38 3.02 50.01
N HIS A 1059 -51.86 4.18 50.39
CA HIS A 1059 -50.48 4.30 50.85
C HIS A 1059 -50.24 3.49 52.14
N ALA A 1060 -51.20 3.49 53.08
CA ALA A 1060 -51.12 2.69 54.29
C ALA A 1060 -51.11 1.17 54.00
N ILE A 1061 -51.93 0.72 53.04
CA ILE A 1061 -51.97 -0.67 52.57
C ILE A 1061 -50.62 -1.06 51.96
N ILE A 1062 -50.10 -0.27 51.02
CA ILE A 1062 -48.80 -0.53 50.36
C ILE A 1062 -47.67 -0.59 51.40
N ARG A 1063 -47.69 0.27 52.41
CA ARG A 1063 -46.68 0.31 53.48
C ARG A 1063 -46.69 -0.95 54.35
N GLN A 1064 -47.83 -1.61 54.51
CA GLN A 1064 -47.95 -2.80 55.37
C GLN A 1064 -47.90 -4.11 54.59
N ASP A 1065 -48.21 -4.08 53.30
CA ASP A 1065 -48.28 -5.25 52.42
C ASP A 1065 -46.92 -5.94 52.22
N SER A 1066 -46.92 -7.27 52.37
CA SER A 1066 -45.70 -8.08 52.28
C SER A 1066 -45.19 -8.23 50.84
N LYS A 1067 -46.08 -8.26 49.84
CA LYS A 1067 -45.73 -8.38 48.42
C LYS A 1067 -45.11 -7.07 47.93
N ALA A 1068 -45.67 -5.92 48.31
CA ALA A 1068 -45.12 -4.60 48.02
C ALA A 1068 -43.68 -4.45 48.56
N LYS A 1069 -43.46 -4.83 49.82
CA LYS A 1069 -42.12 -4.83 50.45
C LYS A 1069 -41.14 -5.75 49.72
N GLN A 1070 -41.55 -6.97 49.38
CA GLN A 1070 -40.70 -7.90 48.63
C GLN A 1070 -40.32 -7.37 47.25
N LEU A 1071 -41.25 -6.70 46.55
CA LEU A 1071 -40.96 -6.09 45.25
C LEU A 1071 -39.99 -4.92 45.39
N LEU A 1072 -40.18 -4.00 46.35
CA LEU A 1072 -39.24 -2.91 46.61
C LEU A 1072 -37.85 -3.42 47.03
N GLN A 1073 -37.78 -4.51 47.79
CA GLN A 1073 -36.52 -5.15 48.14
C GLN A 1073 -35.82 -5.73 46.89
N LYS A 1074 -36.56 -6.38 45.98
CA LYS A 1074 -36.01 -6.87 44.70
C LYS A 1074 -35.52 -5.72 43.82
N VAL A 1075 -36.25 -4.61 43.77
CA VAL A 1075 -35.84 -3.38 43.07
C VAL A 1075 -34.51 -2.89 43.62
N ALA A 1076 -34.39 -2.75 44.95
CA ALA A 1076 -33.16 -2.32 45.61
C ALA A 1076 -31.99 -3.26 45.33
N ASP A 1077 -32.16 -4.57 45.57
CA ASP A 1077 -31.14 -5.59 45.29
C ASP A 1077 -30.63 -5.50 43.85
N ALA A 1078 -31.55 -5.42 42.88
CA ALA A 1078 -31.23 -5.44 41.47
C ALA A 1078 -30.51 -4.16 41.00
N PHE A 1079 -30.98 -2.97 41.36
CA PHE A 1079 -30.31 -1.73 40.96
C PHE A 1079 -28.98 -1.51 41.67
N VAL A 1080 -28.84 -1.92 42.93
CA VAL A 1080 -27.54 -1.90 43.63
C VAL A 1080 -26.53 -2.79 42.91
N LEU A 1081 -26.92 -4.00 42.52
CA LEU A 1081 -26.05 -4.90 41.75
C LEU A 1081 -25.75 -4.35 40.35
N ALA A 1082 -26.75 -3.79 39.65
CA ALA A 1082 -26.58 -3.22 38.32
C ALA A 1082 -25.53 -2.10 38.31
N LEU A 1083 -25.60 -1.18 39.28
CA LEU A 1083 -24.63 -0.10 39.46
C LEU A 1083 -23.27 -0.62 39.89
N ALA A 1084 -23.22 -1.61 40.80
CA ALA A 1084 -21.96 -2.20 41.23
C ALA A 1084 -21.20 -2.85 40.06
N TYR A 1085 -21.88 -3.59 39.18
CA TYR A 1085 -21.26 -4.14 37.97
C TYR A 1085 -20.84 -3.04 36.97
N ALA A 1086 -21.64 -1.99 36.80
CA ALA A 1086 -21.25 -0.85 35.96
C ALA A 1086 -19.98 -0.16 36.51
N GLN A 1087 -19.84 -0.04 37.83
CA GLN A 1087 -18.63 0.49 38.47
C GLN A 1087 -17.42 -0.44 38.31
N LEU A 1088 -17.63 -1.77 38.42
CA LEU A 1088 -16.58 -2.76 38.19
C LEU A 1088 -16.07 -2.75 36.74
N LEU A 1089 -16.95 -2.45 35.77
CA LEU A 1089 -16.56 -2.19 34.40
C LEU A 1089 -15.73 -0.89 34.31
N SER A 1090 -16.32 0.24 34.74
CA SER A 1090 -15.63 1.52 34.84
C SER A 1090 -16.46 2.51 35.65
N PRO A 1091 -15.83 3.27 36.56
CA PRO A 1091 -16.53 4.32 37.32
C PRO A 1091 -16.99 5.50 36.45
N ARG A 1092 -16.66 5.50 35.15
CA ARG A 1092 -17.10 6.49 34.16
C ARG A 1092 -17.88 5.84 33.01
N SER A 1093 -18.33 4.60 33.19
CA SER A 1093 -19.12 3.90 32.18
C SER A 1093 -20.47 4.60 31.97
N SER A 1094 -20.89 4.71 30.71
CA SER A 1094 -22.24 5.17 30.34
C SER A 1094 -23.34 4.27 30.90
N ALA A 1095 -23.03 3.00 31.25
CA ALA A 1095 -23.95 2.09 31.90
C ALA A 1095 -24.49 2.67 33.23
N LEU A 1096 -23.68 3.44 33.96
CA LEU A 1096 -24.12 4.13 35.17
C LEU A 1096 -25.24 5.12 34.85
N THR A 1097 -25.02 6.00 33.87
CA THR A 1097 -26.02 6.97 33.42
C THR A 1097 -27.31 6.30 32.95
N ILE A 1098 -27.21 5.25 32.13
CA ILE A 1098 -28.37 4.49 31.64
C ILE A 1098 -29.19 3.91 32.80
N ILE A 1099 -28.53 3.39 33.83
CA ILE A 1099 -29.21 2.85 35.01
C ILE A 1099 -29.84 3.97 35.84
N TYR A 1100 -29.14 5.09 36.06
CA TYR A 1100 -29.70 6.22 36.80
C TYR A 1100 -30.90 6.85 36.12
N ASP A 1101 -30.84 7.10 34.81
CA ASP A 1101 -31.96 7.62 34.04
C ASP A 1101 -33.15 6.67 34.11
N SER A 1102 -32.88 5.36 34.01
CA SER A 1102 -33.89 4.33 34.18
C SER A 1102 -34.53 4.37 35.58
N CYS A 1103 -33.73 4.49 36.64
CA CYS A 1103 -34.20 4.62 38.01
C CYS A 1103 -35.06 5.87 38.15
N TYR A 1104 -34.56 7.03 37.70
CA TYR A 1104 -35.24 8.31 37.78
C TYR A 1104 -36.62 8.26 37.12
N GLU A 1105 -36.70 7.78 35.88
CA GLU A 1105 -37.95 7.77 35.10
C GLU A 1105 -39.07 6.97 35.78
N HIS A 1106 -38.73 5.90 36.49
CA HIS A 1106 -39.71 5.03 37.14
C HIS A 1106 -40.00 5.43 38.60
N ILE A 1107 -39.02 6.01 39.29
CA ILE A 1107 -39.12 6.34 40.72
C ILE A 1107 -39.65 7.77 40.94
N LYS A 1108 -39.56 8.68 39.95
CA LYS A 1108 -40.01 10.08 40.10
C LYS A 1108 -41.48 10.27 40.47
N SER A 1109 -42.33 9.25 40.26
CA SER A 1109 -43.73 9.27 40.67
C SER A 1109 -43.99 8.72 42.07
N PHE A 1110 -42.97 8.24 42.77
CA PHE A 1110 -43.11 7.63 44.10
C PHE A 1110 -43.50 8.69 45.14
N ASN A 1111 -44.28 8.28 46.13
CA ASN A 1111 -44.59 9.11 47.29
C ASN A 1111 -43.46 9.04 48.35
N PRO A 1112 -43.43 9.95 49.35
CA PRO A 1112 -42.36 9.97 50.35
C PRO A 1112 -42.16 8.64 51.10
N SER A 1113 -43.24 7.92 51.44
CA SER A 1113 -43.12 6.63 52.15
C SER A 1113 -42.58 5.50 51.26
N GLU A 1114 -42.88 5.51 49.97
CA GLU A 1114 -42.32 4.57 48.99
C GLU A 1114 -40.82 4.84 48.79
N LEU A 1115 -40.42 6.11 48.69
CA LEU A 1115 -39.02 6.53 48.58
C LEU A 1115 -38.22 6.17 49.83
N GLU A 1116 -38.74 6.44 51.03
CA GLU A 1116 -38.13 6.01 52.31
C GLU A 1116 -37.99 4.48 52.38
N GLY A 1117 -39.03 3.76 51.98
CA GLY A 1117 -39.03 2.29 51.97
C GLY A 1117 -37.97 1.73 51.01
N LEU A 1118 -37.90 2.27 49.80
CA LEU A 1118 -36.89 1.88 48.82
C LEU A 1118 -35.47 2.23 49.31
N HIS A 1119 -35.27 3.44 49.83
CA HIS A 1119 -33.97 3.89 50.35
C HIS A 1119 -33.46 2.98 51.46
N LYS A 1120 -34.33 2.60 52.41
CA LYS A 1120 -33.99 1.62 53.43
C LYS A 1120 -33.49 0.30 52.83
N PHE A 1121 -34.22 -0.26 51.87
CA PHE A 1121 -33.81 -1.50 51.20
C PHE A 1121 -32.54 -1.33 50.37
N VAL A 1122 -32.27 -0.15 49.81
CA VAL A 1122 -31.02 0.16 49.11
C VAL A 1122 -29.84 0.12 50.08
N VAL A 1123 -29.97 0.72 51.27
CA VAL A 1123 -28.94 0.65 52.32
C VAL A 1123 -28.68 -0.80 52.74
N GLU A 1124 -29.75 -1.57 53.00
CA GLU A 1124 -29.64 -3.00 53.35
C GLU A 1124 -28.99 -3.83 52.23
N ALA A 1125 -29.34 -3.58 50.97
CA ALA A 1125 -28.75 -4.27 49.81
C ALA A 1125 -27.25 -3.93 49.66
N ARG A 1126 -26.88 -2.66 49.86
CA ARG A 1126 -25.47 -2.22 49.80
C ARG A 1126 -24.61 -2.95 50.84
N GLU A 1127 -25.13 -3.10 52.06
CA GLU A 1127 -24.46 -3.86 53.12
C GLU A 1127 -24.41 -5.36 52.78
N LYS A 1128 -25.54 -5.94 52.38
CA LYS A 1128 -25.68 -7.37 52.01
C LYS A 1128 -24.67 -7.81 50.96
N PHE A 1129 -24.42 -6.98 49.95
CA PHE A 1129 -23.49 -7.27 48.86
C PHE A 1129 -22.08 -6.67 49.05
N GLY A 1130 -21.85 -5.92 50.13
CA GLY A 1130 -20.54 -5.34 50.44
C GLY A 1130 -20.02 -4.33 49.40
N VAL A 1131 -20.90 -3.73 48.59
CA VAL A 1131 -20.51 -2.87 47.45
C VAL A 1131 -19.99 -1.50 47.87
N SER A 1132 -20.15 -1.10 49.14
CA SER A 1132 -19.53 0.11 49.71
C SER A 1132 -18.00 0.11 49.64
N LYS A 1133 -17.38 -1.07 49.42
CA LYS A 1133 -15.94 -1.23 49.24
C LYS A 1133 -15.47 -0.95 47.81
N ILE A 1134 -16.37 -0.82 46.84
CA ILE A 1134 -16.03 -0.44 45.46
C ILE A 1134 -15.67 1.05 45.48
N LYS A 1135 -14.48 1.43 44.98
CA LYS A 1135 -14.07 2.84 44.90
C LYS A 1135 -15.03 3.60 43.97
N ILE A 1136 -15.83 4.48 44.57
CA ILE A 1136 -16.80 5.32 43.87
C ILE A 1136 -16.07 6.56 43.34
N ALA A 1137 -16.18 6.85 42.04
CA ALA A 1137 -15.91 8.20 41.54
C ALA A 1137 -17.26 8.92 41.46
N ASP A 1138 -17.64 9.65 42.51
CA ASP A 1138 -18.76 10.62 42.65
C ASP A 1138 -20.18 10.28 42.11
N PHE A 1139 -20.42 9.17 41.40
CA PHE A 1139 -21.65 8.92 40.64
C PHE A 1139 -22.03 7.43 40.61
N GLY A 1140 -21.90 6.69 41.70
CA GLY A 1140 -22.32 5.27 41.72
C GLY A 1140 -22.93 4.76 43.02
N ASP A 1141 -23.32 5.68 43.91
CA ASP A 1141 -24.11 5.33 45.09
C ASP A 1141 -25.61 5.60 44.83
N LEU A 1142 -26.43 4.54 44.81
CA LEU A 1142 -27.88 4.66 44.68
C LEU A 1142 -28.51 5.37 45.89
N SER A 1143 -27.95 5.22 47.09
CA SER A 1143 -28.42 5.92 48.29
C SER A 1143 -28.21 7.42 48.15
N GLU A 1144 -27.01 7.86 47.78
CA GLU A 1144 -26.72 9.29 47.55
C GLU A 1144 -27.58 9.85 46.42
N PHE A 1145 -27.77 9.11 45.32
CA PHE A 1145 -28.67 9.50 44.24
C PHE A 1145 -30.09 9.75 44.74
N LEU A 1146 -30.65 8.85 45.56
CA LEU A 1146 -31.99 9.03 46.11
C LEU A 1146 -32.09 10.24 47.05
N ILE A 1147 -31.07 10.47 47.88
CA ILE A 1147 -31.00 11.62 48.79
C ILE A 1147 -30.91 12.94 48.00
N HIS A 1148 -29.94 13.04 47.08
CA HIS A 1148 -29.67 14.27 46.34
C HIS A 1148 -30.77 14.62 45.33
N THR A 1149 -31.38 13.60 44.70
CA THR A 1149 -32.36 13.82 43.62
C THR A 1149 -33.79 13.99 44.14
N PHE A 1150 -34.16 13.28 45.22
CA PHE A 1150 -35.53 13.29 45.74
C PHE A 1150 -35.67 13.93 47.14
N GLY A 1151 -34.58 14.45 47.72
CA GLY A 1151 -34.62 15.22 48.97
C GLY A 1151 -34.92 14.40 50.22
N LEU A 1152 -34.53 13.13 50.26
CA LEU A 1152 -34.69 12.29 51.46
C LEU A 1152 -33.82 12.82 52.61
N SER A 1153 -34.39 12.92 53.82
CA SER A 1153 -33.62 13.38 54.98
C SER A 1153 -32.59 12.32 55.38
N ASN A 1154 -31.36 12.75 55.67
CA ASN A 1154 -30.26 11.89 56.16
C ASN A 1154 -30.51 11.27 57.55
N LYS A 1155 -31.74 11.29 58.06
CA LYS A 1155 -32.14 10.72 59.35
C LYS A 1155 -32.54 9.25 59.16
N GLY A 1156 -31.52 8.41 59.08
CA GLY A 1156 -31.58 6.97 59.36
C GLY A 1156 -30.58 6.66 60.46
#